data_AF-A0A1I1I151-F1
#
_entry.id   AF-A0A1I1I151-F1
#
_cell.length_a   1.000
_cell.length_b   1.000
_cell.length_c   1.000
_cell.angle_alpha   90.00
_cell.angle_beta   90.00
_cell.angle_gamma   90.00
#
_symmetry.space_group_name_H-M   'P 1'
#
loop_
_entity.id
_entity.type
_entity.pdbx_description
1 polymer ?
#
loop_
_entity_poly.entity_id
_entity_poly.type
_entity_poly.pdbx_seq_one_letter_code
_entity_poly.pdbx_strand_id
1 'polypeptide(L)'
;MKAYQLKITIKGSKPPIWRRCIVPAGISFSQLTVLFHKIIGWWEGHLSQYTFESLGVTLIENAGDYIGSRWDEVELDSSEHLIDEFFDEAKSFTYWYDFGDDWKHKVQIEKVLEDYEYNYPMVLKFKGDTPPEDCGGIWGYYHMLDVLEHPDDPEYEEVKEWFDEISGAHYDMELVNQELAKYKKTKKKIKPIKEVDLLYKENDIRASLNLDQVVVPSGKESVPGSKKKAGKKANDKEIKDAIKKLGDTIEKYVDTKRQFDESLRDTYGDDNVDDYYEFLEHSNNGEAKLKTIFDYSNWKDVTVEKSRNSMQDLMLNLRDIDIKNYMKYFQIPDTSGTKKLSRIKKILEVLGENPQYYLYMYAKDEVEVLFQLFSGDISDIEFSEFIPDEVEFAIIVSLLMGIIEVKEKGTKVQIKFAEDADKAVEAIREVYKTSGKKIYKELEKFDRQIGGLMRNYGVVEINRLAPIIKDIWGKDVDSKDTIIKTYLHCTMPSRLSTATDYLAGESYVVAPGIDAQSVMEYRKNKLSSDVDYRPFTKNDPNVSSSDMCESYFCWEDMEGLFEQELQLDSDEIGQNMEYLFMKTLDGCDATELFDVLCDIYPTDNPFILSQYWMISSSCVLETGIPHLMGHSRYEYFELTGQRPPELPITKFGTNGKKSKGPKAHLLNFPEDIQWELYELQLTDKMKDKKEEYAQRAEVMLNKYPENLELMAMMVDLFLAFDMKDKSKFLLHRMKKLDSSLSTEVNRMLKMIDKGIIPNYIDSELPFHDDVNDFNLWGEDDFDVVQQPVVREHPKIGRNDPCPCGSGKKFKKCCMGKEIYD
;
A
#
# COMPACT_ATOMS: atom_id res chain seq x y z
N MET A 1 -35.27 -10.53 -8.51
CA MET A 1 -34.62 -11.72 -7.92
C MET A 1 -35.21 -11.98 -6.55
N LYS A 2 -35.14 -13.21 -6.04
CA LYS A 2 -35.70 -13.52 -4.72
C LYS A 2 -34.95 -12.76 -3.61
N ALA A 3 -35.67 -12.18 -2.66
CA ALA A 3 -35.15 -11.45 -1.50
C ALA A 3 -36.11 -11.51 -0.30
N TYR A 4 -35.61 -11.18 0.89
CA TYR A 4 -36.37 -11.20 2.13
C TYR A 4 -36.43 -9.80 2.74
N GLN A 5 -37.64 -9.32 3.05
CA GLN A 5 -37.84 -8.11 3.82
C GLN A 5 -37.81 -8.46 5.31
N LEU A 6 -36.85 -7.89 6.04
CA LEU A 6 -36.61 -8.14 7.45
C LEU A 6 -36.91 -6.90 8.29
N LYS A 7 -37.31 -7.11 9.53
CA LYS A 7 -37.31 -6.09 10.58
C LYS A 7 -36.45 -6.55 11.75
N ILE A 8 -35.32 -5.87 11.94
CA ILE A 8 -34.33 -6.13 12.99
C ILE A 8 -34.58 -5.16 14.14
N THR A 9 -34.82 -5.65 15.35
CA THR A 9 -35.12 -4.82 16.54
C THR A 9 -34.19 -5.19 17.68
N ILE A 10 -33.49 -4.23 18.28
CA ILE A 10 -32.66 -4.45 19.46
C ILE A 10 -33.57 -4.73 20.66
N LYS A 11 -33.44 -5.91 21.29
CA LYS A 11 -34.22 -6.28 22.47
C LYS A 11 -33.81 -5.40 23.65
N GLY A 12 -34.78 -5.00 24.47
CA GLY A 12 -34.54 -4.12 25.62
C GLY A 12 -34.56 -2.62 25.31
N SER A 13 -34.47 -2.21 24.04
CA SER A 13 -34.47 -0.80 23.67
C SER A 13 -35.81 -0.08 23.95
N LYS A 14 -35.73 1.06 24.64
CA LYS A 14 -36.81 2.01 24.96
C LYS A 14 -36.25 3.45 24.90
N PRO A 15 -36.58 4.27 23.87
CA PRO A 15 -37.48 3.97 22.76
C PRO A 15 -36.94 2.84 21.86
N PRO A 16 -37.81 2.14 21.11
CA PRO A 16 -37.39 0.98 20.33
C PRO A 16 -36.46 1.38 19.18
N ILE A 17 -35.30 0.73 19.10
CA ILE A 17 -34.31 0.86 18.04
C ILE A 17 -34.51 -0.30 17.05
N TRP A 18 -34.76 0.03 15.77
CA TRP A 18 -34.97 -0.97 14.73
C TRP A 18 -34.56 -0.50 13.34
N ARG A 19 -34.28 -1.48 12.46
CA ARG A 19 -34.03 -1.32 11.03
C ARG A 19 -34.97 -2.24 10.25
N ARG A 20 -35.59 -1.74 9.19
CA ARG A 20 -36.35 -2.53 8.22
C ARG A 20 -35.56 -2.53 6.92
N CYS A 21 -35.17 -3.70 6.45
CA CYS A 21 -34.28 -3.87 5.31
C CYS A 21 -34.77 -4.97 4.37
N ILE A 22 -34.19 -5.01 3.17
CA ILE A 22 -34.29 -6.09 2.20
C ILE A 22 -32.92 -6.73 2.09
N VAL A 23 -32.86 -8.05 2.15
CA VAL A 23 -31.64 -8.82 1.95
C VAL A 23 -31.85 -9.82 0.79
N PRO A 24 -30.97 -9.84 -0.23
CA PRO A 24 -31.09 -10.79 -1.34
C PRO A 24 -31.02 -12.25 -0.85
N ALA A 25 -31.84 -13.12 -1.44
CA ALA A 25 -31.80 -14.55 -1.15
C ALA A 25 -30.48 -15.18 -1.64
N GLY A 26 -30.12 -16.34 -1.11
CA GLY A 26 -29.00 -17.20 -1.48
C GLY A 26 -27.64 -16.67 -1.06
N ILE A 27 -27.58 -16.06 0.12
CA ILE A 27 -26.35 -15.75 0.88
C ILE A 27 -26.29 -16.66 2.11
N SER A 28 -25.11 -16.87 2.70
CA SER A 28 -24.96 -17.60 3.97
C SER A 28 -25.33 -16.76 5.19
N PHE A 29 -25.46 -17.38 6.36
CA PHE A 29 -25.63 -16.65 7.63
C PHE A 29 -24.38 -15.84 8.01
N SER A 30 -23.18 -16.29 7.67
CA SER A 30 -21.96 -15.48 7.87
C SER A 30 -21.97 -14.21 7.03
N GLN A 31 -22.42 -14.31 5.77
CA GLN A 31 -22.60 -13.14 4.91
C GLN A 31 -23.71 -12.22 5.44
N LEU A 32 -24.77 -12.81 6.00
CA LEU A 32 -25.83 -12.05 6.67
C LEU A 32 -25.30 -11.25 7.86
N THR A 33 -24.34 -11.78 8.63
CA THR A 33 -23.72 -11.08 9.76
C THR A 33 -23.06 -9.78 9.30
N VAL A 34 -22.23 -9.85 8.25
CA VAL A 34 -21.58 -8.66 7.66
C VAL A 34 -22.61 -7.63 7.22
N LEU A 35 -23.70 -8.07 6.58
CA LEU A 35 -24.79 -7.18 6.18
C LEU A 35 -25.49 -6.56 7.39
N PHE A 36 -25.69 -7.32 8.46
CA PHE A 36 -26.32 -6.83 9.69
C PHE A 36 -25.48 -5.76 10.37
N HIS A 37 -24.15 -5.88 10.40
CA HIS A 37 -23.27 -4.83 10.94
C HIS A 37 -23.48 -3.51 10.18
N LYS A 38 -23.44 -3.54 8.84
CA LYS A 38 -23.67 -2.34 8.03
C LYS A 38 -25.10 -1.80 8.16
N ILE A 39 -26.10 -2.68 8.21
CA ILE A 39 -27.51 -2.29 8.37
C ILE A 39 -27.74 -1.63 9.73
N ILE A 40 -27.12 -2.13 10.80
CA ILE A 40 -27.24 -1.57 12.14
C ILE A 40 -26.41 -0.30 12.27
N GLY A 41 -25.24 -0.23 11.63
CA GLY A 41 -24.29 0.89 11.71
C GLY A 41 -23.14 0.62 12.68
N TRP A 42 -22.73 -0.64 12.81
CA TRP A 42 -21.64 -1.08 13.67
C TRP A 42 -20.36 -1.34 12.86
N TRP A 43 -19.21 -1.05 13.48
CA TRP A 43 -17.89 -1.43 12.99
C TRP A 43 -17.57 -2.86 13.46
N GLU A 44 -16.60 -3.55 12.88
CA GLU A 44 -16.54 -5.03 12.93
C GLU A 44 -15.71 -5.53 14.14
N GLY A 45 -16.09 -6.63 14.83
CA GLY A 45 -15.18 -7.19 15.85
C GLY A 45 -15.59 -8.40 16.69
N HIS A 46 -16.89 -8.70 16.85
CA HIS A 46 -17.34 -9.65 17.89
C HIS A 46 -18.02 -10.91 17.35
N LEU A 47 -18.08 -11.96 18.19
CA LEU A 47 -18.77 -13.22 17.87
C LEU A 47 -20.28 -13.03 17.75
N SER A 48 -20.91 -13.82 16.87
CA SER A 48 -22.35 -13.78 16.67
C SER A 48 -23.02 -15.17 16.55
N GLN A 49 -24.34 -15.19 16.74
CA GLN A 49 -25.17 -16.39 16.72
C GLN A 49 -26.59 -16.10 16.20
N TYR A 50 -27.18 -17.06 15.49
CA TYR A 50 -28.58 -17.07 15.09
C TYR A 50 -29.35 -18.19 15.79
N THR A 51 -30.52 -17.91 16.35
CA THR A 51 -31.36 -18.94 16.99
C THR A 51 -32.78 -18.92 16.46
N PHE A 52 -33.21 -20.04 15.89
CA PHE A 52 -34.55 -20.33 15.41
C PHE A 52 -35.29 -21.22 16.41
N GLU A 53 -35.85 -20.62 17.46
CA GLU A 53 -36.57 -21.34 18.52
C GLU A 53 -37.68 -22.25 17.99
N SER A 54 -38.39 -21.84 16.93
CA SER A 54 -39.46 -22.64 16.32
C SER A 54 -38.96 -23.90 15.61
N LEU A 55 -37.68 -23.94 15.25
CA LEU A 55 -37.05 -25.05 14.54
C LEU A 55 -36.13 -25.86 15.46
N GLY A 56 -35.86 -25.39 16.68
CA GLY A 56 -34.85 -26.00 17.56
C GLY A 56 -33.43 -25.93 16.98
N VAL A 57 -33.16 -24.93 16.15
CA VAL A 57 -31.87 -24.77 15.44
C VAL A 57 -31.16 -23.52 15.93
N THR A 58 -29.86 -23.66 16.15
CA THR A 58 -28.94 -22.55 16.38
C THR A 58 -27.85 -22.60 15.30
N LEU A 59 -27.56 -21.47 14.67
CA LEU A 59 -26.41 -21.31 13.78
C LEU A 59 -25.34 -20.46 14.45
N ILE A 60 -24.13 -21.00 14.50
CA ILE A 60 -22.94 -20.34 15.03
C ILE A 60 -21.78 -20.54 14.06
N GLU A 61 -20.81 -19.64 14.12
CA GLU A 61 -19.53 -19.87 13.46
C GLU A 61 -18.80 -21.05 14.09
N ASN A 62 -18.23 -21.92 13.25
CA ASN A 62 -17.45 -23.07 13.69
C ASN A 62 -18.22 -24.05 14.60
N ALA A 63 -19.51 -24.31 14.31
CA ALA A 63 -20.34 -25.25 15.10
C ALA A 63 -19.71 -26.64 15.28
N GLY A 64 -18.79 -27.05 14.40
CA GLY A 64 -18.03 -28.31 14.50
C GLY A 64 -16.95 -28.38 15.59
N ASP A 65 -16.60 -27.27 16.23
CA ASP A 65 -15.49 -27.17 17.19
C ASP A 65 -15.95 -27.23 18.67
N TYR A 66 -17.25 -27.12 18.95
CA TYR A 66 -17.80 -27.17 20.31
C TYR A 66 -18.36 -28.56 20.65
N ILE A 67 -17.78 -29.22 21.66
CA ILE A 67 -18.37 -30.40 22.31
C ILE A 67 -19.29 -29.89 23.43
N GLY A 68 -20.47 -29.38 23.06
CA GLY A 68 -21.47 -28.84 23.98
C GLY A 68 -22.83 -29.52 23.80
N SER A 69 -23.00 -30.75 24.26
CA SER A 69 -24.28 -31.46 24.16
C SER A 69 -25.36 -30.83 25.05
N ARG A 70 -26.16 -29.90 24.53
CA ARG A 70 -27.57 -29.75 24.95
C ARG A 70 -28.39 -30.74 24.15
N TRP A 71 -29.11 -31.61 24.84
CA TRP A 71 -29.65 -32.85 24.29
C TRP A 71 -30.82 -32.67 23.29
N ASP A 72 -31.24 -31.43 23.02
CA ASP A 72 -32.44 -31.11 22.22
C ASP A 72 -32.26 -29.97 21.18
N GLU A 73 -31.07 -29.38 21.00
CA GLU A 73 -30.83 -28.29 20.03
C GLU A 73 -29.83 -28.70 18.94
N VAL A 74 -30.15 -28.42 17.67
CA VAL A 74 -29.26 -28.68 16.53
C VAL A 74 -28.40 -27.45 16.26
N GLU A 75 -27.09 -27.58 16.41
CA GLU A 75 -26.11 -26.55 16.06
C GLU A 75 -25.63 -26.74 14.62
N LEU A 76 -25.71 -25.69 13.81
CA LEU A 76 -25.31 -25.67 12.41
C LEU A 76 -24.27 -24.56 12.16
N ASP A 77 -23.41 -24.73 11.17
CA ASP A 77 -22.38 -23.73 10.85
C ASP A 77 -22.98 -22.59 10.01
N SER A 78 -22.85 -21.35 10.49
CA SER A 78 -23.37 -20.15 9.82
C SER A 78 -22.84 -19.96 8.39
N SER A 79 -21.65 -20.48 8.08
CA SER A 79 -21.07 -20.35 6.74
C SER A 79 -21.68 -21.31 5.74
N GLU A 80 -22.06 -22.52 6.19
CA GLU A 80 -22.48 -23.64 5.34
C GLU A 80 -23.93 -23.56 4.89
N HIS A 81 -24.75 -22.78 5.61
CA HIS A 81 -26.19 -22.73 5.41
C HIS A 81 -26.62 -21.42 4.77
N LEU A 82 -27.44 -21.53 3.73
CA LEU A 82 -28.04 -20.37 3.09
C LEU A 82 -29.24 -19.89 3.90
N ILE A 83 -29.47 -18.58 3.89
CA ILE A 83 -30.61 -17.98 4.58
C ILE A 83 -31.95 -18.53 4.07
N ASP A 84 -32.01 -18.96 2.80
CA ASP A 84 -33.23 -19.48 2.15
C ASP A 84 -33.80 -20.71 2.85
N GLU A 85 -32.90 -21.58 3.31
CA GLU A 85 -33.23 -22.86 3.94
C GLU A 85 -34.08 -22.66 5.20
N PHE A 86 -33.99 -21.48 5.81
CA PHE A 86 -34.67 -21.14 7.06
C PHE A 86 -35.73 -20.06 6.87
N PHE A 87 -35.45 -19.05 6.04
CA PHE A 87 -36.31 -17.86 5.94
C PHE A 87 -37.65 -18.14 5.24
N ASP A 88 -37.73 -19.19 4.43
CA ASP A 88 -38.97 -19.61 3.79
C ASP A 88 -39.98 -20.24 4.77
N GLU A 89 -39.50 -20.83 5.87
CA GLU A 89 -40.33 -21.55 6.84
C GLU A 89 -40.49 -20.78 8.16
N ALA A 90 -39.47 -20.02 8.57
CA ALA A 90 -39.46 -19.29 9.83
C ALA A 90 -40.16 -17.93 9.72
N LYS A 91 -40.88 -17.52 10.78
CA LYS A 91 -41.46 -16.17 10.89
C LYS A 91 -40.54 -15.17 11.57
N SER A 92 -39.63 -15.65 12.42
CA SER A 92 -38.68 -14.82 13.16
C SER A 92 -37.56 -15.67 13.76
N PHE A 93 -36.45 -15.04 14.06
CA PHE A 93 -35.31 -15.61 14.79
C PHE A 93 -34.68 -14.57 15.72
N THR A 94 -33.82 -15.02 16.62
CA THR A 94 -32.97 -14.13 17.43
C THR A 94 -31.58 -14.10 16.81
N TYR A 95 -31.02 -12.91 16.63
CA TYR A 95 -29.61 -12.71 16.27
C TYR A 95 -28.90 -12.10 17.48
N TRP A 96 -27.87 -12.77 17.98
CA TRP A 96 -27.09 -12.34 19.14
C TRP A 96 -25.71 -11.97 18.65
N TYR A 97 -25.32 -10.72 18.88
CA TYR A 97 -24.03 -10.15 18.53
C TYR A 97 -23.34 -9.68 19.80
N ASP A 98 -22.01 -9.81 19.83
CA ASP A 98 -21.16 -9.52 20.97
C ASP A 98 -21.62 -10.17 22.28
N PHE A 99 -21.00 -11.29 22.61
CA PHE A 99 -21.33 -12.02 23.82
C PHE A 99 -20.85 -11.30 25.09
N GLY A 100 -19.97 -10.29 24.98
CA GLY A 100 -19.61 -9.39 26.06
C GLY A 100 -20.75 -8.45 26.41
N ASP A 101 -21.17 -7.63 25.44
CA ASP A 101 -22.22 -6.61 25.63
C ASP A 101 -23.66 -7.13 25.52
N ASP A 102 -23.84 -8.39 25.15
CA ASP A 102 -25.12 -9.10 25.07
C ASP A 102 -26.15 -8.46 24.10
N TRP A 103 -25.70 -8.02 22.92
CA TRP A 103 -26.60 -7.40 21.93
C TRP A 103 -27.53 -8.41 21.26
N LYS A 104 -28.74 -8.54 21.82
CA LYS A 104 -29.78 -9.43 21.27
C LYS A 104 -30.75 -8.70 20.37
N HIS A 105 -30.89 -9.18 19.15
CA HIS A 105 -31.80 -8.69 18.13
C HIS A 105 -32.95 -9.67 17.92
N LYS A 106 -34.18 -9.16 17.86
CA LYS A 106 -35.32 -9.91 17.32
C LYS A 106 -35.46 -9.57 15.84
N VAL A 107 -35.30 -10.56 14.97
CA VAL A 107 -35.45 -10.40 13.53
C VAL A 107 -36.76 -11.01 13.08
N GLN A 108 -37.61 -10.22 12.44
CA GLN A 108 -38.89 -10.67 11.88
C GLN A 108 -38.77 -10.74 10.35
N ILE A 109 -39.17 -11.86 9.76
CA ILE A 109 -39.26 -12.02 8.30
C ILE A 109 -40.65 -11.53 7.91
N GLU A 110 -40.74 -10.31 7.38
CA GLU A 110 -42.01 -9.65 7.10
C GLU A 110 -42.59 -10.07 5.74
N LYS A 111 -41.74 -10.26 4.72
CA LYS A 111 -42.15 -10.64 3.35
C LYS A 111 -41.04 -11.41 2.62
N VAL A 112 -41.45 -12.35 1.78
CA VAL A 112 -40.63 -12.93 0.71
C VAL A 112 -40.96 -12.19 -0.58
N LEU A 113 -39.95 -11.67 -1.28
CA LEU A 113 -40.08 -10.91 -2.52
C LEU A 113 -39.49 -11.75 -3.66
N GLU A 114 -40.31 -12.23 -4.60
CA GLU A 114 -39.80 -13.04 -5.72
C GLU A 114 -39.08 -12.19 -6.79
N ASP A 115 -39.56 -10.96 -7.00
CA ASP A 115 -39.12 -10.05 -8.06
C ASP A 115 -38.51 -8.75 -7.51
N TYR A 116 -37.57 -8.86 -6.57
CA TYR A 116 -36.82 -7.68 -6.13
C TYR A 116 -35.95 -7.12 -7.27
N GLU A 117 -36.10 -5.83 -7.55
CA GLU A 117 -35.51 -5.15 -8.72
C GLU A 117 -33.98 -5.05 -8.65
N TYR A 118 -33.44 -4.95 -7.44
CA TYR A 118 -32.01 -4.82 -7.20
C TYR A 118 -31.37 -6.16 -6.84
N ASN A 119 -30.03 -6.21 -6.95
CA ASN A 119 -29.23 -7.35 -6.53
C ASN A 119 -28.41 -7.10 -5.27
N TYR A 120 -28.70 -6.05 -4.52
CA TYR A 120 -27.98 -5.65 -3.31
C TYR A 120 -28.95 -5.37 -2.14
N PRO A 121 -28.51 -5.50 -0.88
CA PRO A 121 -29.34 -5.21 0.29
C PRO A 121 -29.69 -3.73 0.42
N MET A 122 -30.79 -3.41 1.11
CA MET A 122 -31.23 -2.02 1.26
C MET A 122 -32.02 -1.83 2.56
N VAL A 123 -31.74 -0.78 3.30
CA VAL A 123 -32.55 -0.30 4.42
C VAL A 123 -33.69 0.56 3.88
N LEU A 124 -34.92 0.17 4.21
CA LEU A 124 -36.14 0.85 3.77
C LEU A 124 -36.58 1.91 4.77
N LYS A 125 -36.46 1.62 6.07
CA LYS A 125 -36.90 2.46 7.19
C LYS A 125 -36.10 2.13 8.44
N PHE A 126 -35.96 3.10 9.34
CA PHE A 126 -35.36 2.89 10.65
C PHE A 126 -36.09 3.68 11.74
N LYS A 127 -35.76 3.40 13.00
CA LYS A 127 -36.07 4.23 14.16
C LYS A 127 -34.96 4.08 15.19
N GLY A 128 -34.58 5.19 15.82
CA GLY A 128 -33.53 5.26 16.84
C GLY A 128 -32.14 5.23 16.22
N ASP A 129 -31.20 5.95 16.85
CA ASP A 129 -29.80 5.94 16.47
C ASP A 129 -29.13 4.61 16.80
N THR A 130 -27.92 4.42 16.30
CA THR A 130 -27.13 3.22 16.55
C THR A 130 -26.42 3.36 17.88
N PRO A 131 -26.60 2.43 18.84
CA PRO A 131 -25.75 2.39 20.02
C PRO A 131 -24.30 2.23 19.59
N PRO A 132 -23.34 3.02 20.12
CA PRO A 132 -21.93 2.77 19.90
C PRO A 132 -21.55 1.33 20.28
N GLU A 133 -20.63 0.72 19.56
CA GLU A 133 -20.06 -0.56 20.03
C GLU A 133 -19.28 -0.35 21.32
N ASP A 134 -19.07 -1.44 22.06
CA ASP A 134 -18.35 -1.48 23.35
C ASP A 134 -18.89 -0.53 24.44
N CYS A 135 -20.11 0.01 24.28
CA CYS A 135 -20.72 0.87 25.30
C CYS A 135 -21.26 0.10 26.52
N GLY A 136 -21.01 -1.22 26.65
CA GLY A 136 -21.49 -2.04 27.75
C GLY A 136 -22.94 -2.50 27.58
N GLY A 137 -23.33 -2.77 26.34
CA GLY A 137 -24.66 -3.25 25.98
C GLY A 137 -25.76 -2.21 26.13
N ILE A 138 -27.01 -2.67 26.07
CA ILE A 138 -28.18 -1.77 26.07
C ILE A 138 -28.30 -0.92 27.35
N TRP A 139 -27.76 -1.40 28.47
CA TRP A 139 -27.77 -0.67 29.74
C TRP A 139 -26.74 0.44 29.75
N GLY A 140 -25.51 0.14 29.32
CA GLY A 140 -24.46 1.15 29.22
C GLY A 140 -24.80 2.24 28.21
N TYR A 141 -25.45 1.89 27.08
CA TYR A 141 -26.01 2.88 26.16
C TYR A 141 -26.99 3.87 26.83
N TYR A 142 -27.92 3.38 27.65
CA TYR A 142 -28.87 4.26 28.33
C TYR A 142 -28.25 5.04 29.48
N HIS A 143 -27.27 4.46 30.18
CA HIS A 143 -26.48 5.19 31.18
C HIS A 143 -25.73 6.35 30.53
N MET A 144 -25.04 6.09 29.41
CA MET A 144 -24.36 7.10 28.61
C MET A 144 -25.30 8.22 28.17
N LEU A 145 -26.48 7.89 27.62
CA LEU A 145 -27.46 8.91 27.24
C LEU A 145 -27.95 9.74 28.43
N ASP A 146 -28.16 9.12 29.60
CA ASP A 146 -28.58 9.82 30.82
C ASP A 146 -27.48 10.78 31.30
N VAL A 147 -26.22 10.34 31.33
CA VAL A 147 -25.07 11.17 31.68
C VAL A 147 -24.94 12.36 30.70
N LEU A 148 -25.02 12.12 29.39
CA LEU A 148 -24.92 13.17 28.37
C LEU A 148 -26.07 14.20 28.42
N GLU A 149 -27.23 13.85 28.97
CA GLU A 149 -28.33 14.80 29.21
C GLU A 149 -28.10 15.69 30.45
N HIS A 150 -27.15 15.33 31.34
CA HIS A 150 -26.89 16.03 32.60
C HIS A 150 -25.42 16.51 32.70
N PRO A 151 -25.09 17.72 32.18
CA PRO A 151 -23.72 18.28 32.23
C PRO A 151 -23.12 18.46 33.63
N ASP A 152 -23.93 18.38 34.69
CA ASP A 152 -23.47 18.46 36.08
C ASP A 152 -23.08 17.08 36.65
N ASP A 153 -23.24 15.99 35.88
CA ASP A 153 -22.90 14.64 36.31
C ASP A 153 -21.36 14.46 36.42
N PRO A 154 -20.83 13.82 37.47
CA PRO A 154 -19.40 13.58 37.62
C PRO A 154 -18.74 12.82 36.48
N GLU A 155 -19.50 12.00 35.74
CA GLU A 155 -19.01 11.20 34.59
C GLU A 155 -19.13 11.94 33.25
N TYR A 156 -19.71 13.16 33.22
CA TYR A 156 -20.07 13.85 31.98
C TYR A 156 -18.89 14.07 31.03
N GLU A 157 -17.78 14.62 31.52
CA GLU A 157 -16.64 14.94 30.65
C GLU A 157 -15.99 13.68 30.06
N GLU A 158 -15.82 12.63 30.87
CA GLU A 158 -15.25 11.34 30.42
C GLU A 158 -16.16 10.64 29.39
N VAL A 159 -17.46 10.58 29.68
CA VAL A 159 -18.45 9.95 28.79
C VAL A 159 -18.61 10.74 27.49
N LYS A 160 -18.53 12.07 27.55
CA LYS A 160 -18.62 12.92 26.37
C LYS A 160 -17.39 12.84 25.49
N GLU A 161 -16.20 12.85 26.06
CA GLU A 161 -14.94 12.65 25.33
C GLU A 161 -14.97 11.30 24.60
N TRP A 162 -15.31 10.22 25.31
CA TRP A 162 -15.49 8.88 24.72
C TRP A 162 -16.55 8.86 23.62
N PHE A 163 -17.71 9.51 23.83
CA PHE A 163 -18.78 9.56 22.84
C PHE A 163 -18.38 10.35 21.59
N ASP A 164 -17.67 11.47 21.74
CA ASP A 164 -17.24 12.31 20.61
C ASP A 164 -16.12 11.62 19.79
N GLU A 165 -15.26 10.81 20.42
CA GLU A 165 -14.24 9.98 19.75
C GLU A 165 -14.85 8.84 18.92
N ILE A 166 -15.87 8.17 19.48
CA ILE A 166 -16.39 6.92 18.95
C ILE A 166 -17.63 7.12 18.06
N SER A 167 -18.41 8.17 18.29
CA SER A 167 -19.69 8.35 17.61
C SER A 167 -19.65 9.44 16.54
N GLY A 168 -19.50 8.99 15.29
CA GLY A 168 -19.81 9.79 14.11
C GLY A 168 -21.32 9.80 13.83
N ALA A 169 -22.05 10.74 14.45
CA ALA A 169 -23.39 11.18 14.05
C ALA A 169 -24.57 10.18 14.10
N HIS A 170 -25.79 10.75 14.01
CA HIS A 170 -27.07 10.07 13.87
C HIS A 170 -27.05 9.00 12.76
N TYR A 171 -27.92 7.99 12.87
CA TYR A 171 -28.01 6.95 11.85
C TYR A 171 -28.41 7.52 10.48
N ASP A 172 -27.46 7.52 9.54
CA ASP A 172 -27.66 7.98 8.17
C ASP A 172 -28.03 6.81 7.25
N MET A 173 -29.33 6.65 7.00
CA MET A 173 -29.86 5.63 6.10
C MET A 173 -29.40 5.82 4.65
N GLU A 174 -29.12 7.03 4.20
CA GLU A 174 -28.67 7.29 2.83
C GLU A 174 -27.24 6.79 2.65
N LEU A 175 -26.34 7.16 3.57
CA LEU A 175 -24.96 6.66 3.59
C LEU A 175 -24.93 5.13 3.73
N VAL A 176 -25.71 4.57 4.66
CA VAL A 176 -25.80 3.10 4.82
C VAL A 176 -26.29 2.43 3.54
N ASN A 177 -27.28 3.00 2.84
CA ASN A 177 -27.74 2.43 1.57
C ASN A 177 -26.72 2.58 0.43
N GLN A 178 -25.95 3.65 0.41
CA GLN A 178 -24.83 3.81 -0.53
C GLN A 178 -23.78 2.72 -0.31
N GLU A 179 -23.43 2.43 0.95
CA GLU A 179 -22.53 1.33 1.30
C GLU A 179 -23.13 -0.04 0.95
N LEU A 180 -24.39 -0.29 1.31
CA LEU A 180 -25.07 -1.55 1.00
C LEU A 180 -25.19 -1.81 -0.51
N ALA A 181 -25.28 -0.76 -1.33
CA ALA A 181 -25.29 -0.88 -2.79
C ALA A 181 -23.99 -1.46 -3.38
N LYS A 182 -22.89 -1.48 -2.62
CA LYS A 182 -21.62 -2.12 -2.98
C LYS A 182 -21.69 -3.66 -2.85
N TYR A 183 -22.60 -4.19 -2.02
CA TYR A 183 -22.77 -5.62 -1.77
C TYR A 183 -23.71 -6.29 -2.80
N LYS A 184 -23.39 -6.13 -4.10
CA LYS A 184 -24.15 -6.71 -5.21
C LYS A 184 -23.92 -8.21 -5.33
N LYS A 185 -25.01 -8.99 -5.32
CA LYS A 185 -25.00 -10.42 -5.61
C LYS A 185 -24.75 -10.66 -7.12
N THR A 186 -23.72 -11.44 -7.43
CA THR A 186 -23.41 -11.88 -8.80
C THR A 186 -24.13 -13.20 -9.12
N LYS A 187 -24.21 -13.56 -10.40
CA LYS A 187 -24.84 -14.83 -10.86
C LYS A 187 -23.98 -16.08 -10.61
N LYS A 188 -22.73 -15.94 -10.14
CA LYS A 188 -21.83 -17.08 -9.86
C LYS A 188 -22.22 -17.72 -8.52
N LYS A 189 -22.22 -19.06 -8.44
CA LYS A 189 -22.36 -19.79 -7.17
C LYS A 189 -21.07 -19.61 -6.36
N ILE A 190 -21.18 -18.94 -5.22
CA ILE A 190 -20.09 -18.70 -4.28
C ILE A 190 -20.04 -19.86 -3.27
N LYS A 191 -18.85 -20.22 -2.77
CA LYS A 191 -18.71 -21.20 -1.69
C LYS A 191 -19.03 -20.54 -0.33
N PRO A 192 -19.58 -21.28 0.65
CA PRO A 192 -19.58 -20.92 2.07
C PRO A 192 -18.27 -20.28 2.55
N ILE A 193 -18.33 -19.08 3.17
CA ILE A 193 -17.19 -18.36 3.77
C ILE A 193 -17.58 -17.98 5.19
N LYS A 194 -16.65 -18.12 6.14
CA LYS A 194 -16.85 -17.88 7.58
C LYS A 194 -16.78 -16.40 7.93
N GLU A 195 -17.51 -16.00 8.95
CA GLU A 195 -17.59 -14.61 9.47
C GLU A 195 -16.22 -14.06 9.87
N VAL A 196 -15.36 -14.86 10.50
CA VAL A 196 -13.99 -14.44 10.84
C VAL A 196 -13.12 -14.19 9.59
N ASP A 197 -13.40 -14.86 8.47
CA ASP A 197 -12.68 -14.60 7.22
C ASP A 197 -13.25 -13.35 6.50
N LEU A 198 -14.40 -12.82 6.95
CA LEU A 198 -15.08 -11.65 6.40
C LEU A 198 -14.85 -10.37 7.21
N LEU A 199 -14.56 -10.48 8.52
CA LEU A 199 -14.50 -9.36 9.48
C LEU A 199 -13.08 -8.87 9.83
N TYR A 200 -12.04 -9.68 9.61
CA TYR A 200 -10.66 -9.25 9.91
C TYR A 200 -9.97 -8.71 8.64
N LYS A 201 -10.15 -7.41 8.39
CA LYS A 201 -9.32 -6.61 7.48
C LYS A 201 -8.15 -6.01 8.26
N GLU A 202 -6.93 -6.43 7.93
CA GLU A 202 -5.64 -5.68 7.90
C GLU A 202 -4.51 -6.73 7.88
N ASN A 203 -3.80 -6.92 6.76
CA ASN A 203 -2.67 -6.14 6.27
C ASN A 203 -1.48 -6.02 7.24
N ASP A 204 -0.98 -7.16 7.72
CA ASP A 204 0.47 -7.45 7.71
C ASP A 204 0.66 -8.96 7.98
N ILE A 205 1.08 -9.75 6.99
CA ILE A 205 1.21 -11.21 7.19
C ILE A 205 2.36 -11.53 8.16
N ARG A 206 3.37 -10.67 8.29
CA ARG A 206 4.49 -10.95 9.21
C ARG A 206 4.21 -10.56 10.65
N ALA A 207 3.49 -9.46 10.90
CA ALA A 207 2.99 -9.14 12.24
C ALA A 207 1.77 -9.99 12.65
N SER A 208 0.98 -10.49 11.69
CA SER A 208 -0.20 -11.29 12.00
C SER A 208 0.07 -12.79 12.21
N LEU A 209 1.21 -13.34 11.77
CA LEU A 209 1.66 -14.69 12.15
C LEU A 209 1.88 -14.72 13.67
N ASN A 210 0.79 -14.94 14.40
CA ASN A 210 0.69 -14.86 15.85
C ASN A 210 1.40 -16.08 16.47
N LEU A 211 2.73 -16.12 16.36
CA LEU A 211 3.62 -17.10 16.97
C LEU A 211 3.60 -17.01 18.50
N ASP A 212 3.01 -15.95 19.06
CA ASP A 212 2.71 -15.77 20.48
C ASP A 212 1.82 -16.89 21.06
N GLN A 213 1.10 -17.65 20.22
CA GLN A 213 0.34 -18.83 20.65
C GLN A 213 1.19 -20.10 20.79
N VAL A 214 2.47 -20.10 20.42
CA VAL A 214 3.40 -21.20 20.70
C VAL A 214 3.78 -21.13 22.18
N VAL A 215 2.95 -21.74 23.04
CA VAL A 215 3.14 -21.74 24.49
C VAL A 215 4.48 -22.40 24.88
N VAL A 216 5.44 -21.58 25.31
CA VAL A 216 6.69 -22.05 25.94
C VAL A 216 6.48 -22.18 27.46
N PRO A 217 6.54 -23.39 28.06
CA PRO A 217 6.27 -23.55 29.50
C PRO A 217 7.39 -22.96 30.37
N SER A 218 7.08 -21.90 31.14
CA SER A 218 8.05 -21.25 32.03
C SER A 218 8.13 -21.95 33.41
N GLY A 219 9.24 -22.63 33.71
CA GLY A 219 9.50 -23.24 35.02
C GLY A 219 10.66 -22.56 35.76
N LYS A 220 10.37 -21.78 36.81
CA LYS A 220 11.34 -21.14 37.72
C LYS A 220 12.02 -22.19 38.62
N GLU A 221 13.35 -22.18 38.67
CA GLU A 221 14.15 -22.53 39.87
C GLU A 221 15.62 -22.13 39.65
N SER A 222 16.19 -21.44 40.63
CA SER A 222 17.45 -20.67 40.59
C SER A 222 18.60 -21.40 41.29
N VAL A 223 19.82 -21.40 40.72
CA VAL A 223 21.09 -21.58 41.48
C VAL A 223 22.26 -20.78 40.82
N PRO A 224 23.20 -20.18 41.58
CA PRO A 224 24.11 -19.12 41.12
C PRO A 224 25.62 -19.47 41.00
N GLY A 225 26.34 -18.66 40.21
CA GLY A 225 27.82 -18.49 40.19
C GLY A 225 28.57 -19.35 39.17
N SER A 226 29.66 -18.95 38.50
CA SER A 226 30.59 -17.83 38.67
C SER A 226 31.60 -17.70 37.50
N LYS A 227 31.94 -16.45 37.13
CA LYS A 227 33.25 -15.88 36.71
C LYS A 227 34.08 -16.45 35.53
N LYS A 228 34.07 -15.65 34.44
CA LYS A 228 35.11 -15.22 33.47
C LYS A 228 36.54 -15.84 33.51
N LYS A 229 37.06 -16.14 32.30
CA LYS A 229 38.36 -15.71 31.69
C LYS A 229 38.43 -16.24 30.24
N ALA A 230 38.31 -15.42 29.19
CA ALA A 230 39.27 -14.48 28.56
C ALA A 230 40.40 -15.14 27.74
N GLY A 231 40.36 -14.91 26.41
CA GLY A 231 41.47 -15.03 25.44
C GLY A 231 40.99 -15.61 24.10
N LYS A 232 41.29 -15.08 22.91
CA LYS A 232 42.10 -13.93 22.49
C LYS A 232 41.77 -13.63 21.00
N LYS A 233 41.89 -12.35 20.65
CA LYS A 233 41.50 -11.64 19.42
C LYS A 233 42.15 -12.12 18.11
N ALA A 234 41.36 -12.06 17.02
CA ALA A 234 41.80 -11.61 15.70
C ALA A 234 41.43 -10.11 15.51
N ASN A 235 41.99 -9.47 14.49
CA ASN A 235 42.49 -8.08 14.47
C ASN A 235 41.47 -6.93 14.67
N ASP A 236 41.75 -6.10 15.69
CA ASP A 236 40.91 -5.04 16.27
C ASP A 236 40.92 -3.70 15.49
N LYS A 237 41.44 -3.68 14.26
CA LYS A 237 41.57 -2.45 13.45
C LYS A 237 40.60 -2.42 12.27
N GLU A 238 40.47 -3.53 11.55
CA GLU A 238 39.52 -3.64 10.42
C GLU A 238 38.06 -3.63 10.88
N ILE A 239 37.77 -4.28 12.01
CA ILE A 239 36.45 -4.28 12.64
C ILE A 239 36.12 -2.90 13.25
N LYS A 240 37.10 -2.17 13.78
CA LYS A 240 36.88 -0.81 14.32
C LYS A 240 36.64 0.24 13.22
N ASP A 241 37.30 0.11 12.07
CA ASP A 241 37.08 1.01 10.94
C ASP A 241 35.73 0.72 10.24
N ALA A 242 35.26 -0.53 10.22
CA ALA A 242 33.94 -0.91 9.72
C ALA A 242 32.80 -0.48 10.67
N ILE A 243 32.94 -0.72 11.98
CA ILE A 243 31.95 -0.31 13.00
C ILE A 243 31.85 1.22 13.09
N LYS A 244 32.96 1.94 12.91
CA LYS A 244 32.94 3.40 12.88
C LYS A 244 32.25 3.94 11.63
N LYS A 245 32.48 3.35 10.45
CA LYS A 245 31.75 3.71 9.22
C LYS A 245 30.26 3.43 9.31
N LEU A 246 29.87 2.31 9.93
CA LEU A 246 28.46 1.94 10.12
C LEU A 246 27.78 2.81 11.17
N GLY A 247 28.47 3.11 12.29
CA GLY A 247 28.01 4.04 13.32
C GLY A 247 27.84 5.49 12.82
N ASP A 248 28.81 6.00 12.04
CA ASP A 248 28.73 7.34 11.45
C ASP A 248 27.62 7.45 10.36
N THR A 249 27.16 6.32 9.81
CA THR A 249 26.08 6.25 8.80
C THR A 249 24.70 6.13 9.47
N ILE A 250 24.59 5.34 10.54
CA ILE A 250 23.34 5.15 11.31
C ILE A 250 23.04 6.38 12.19
N GLU A 251 24.05 7.00 12.80
CA GLU A 251 23.88 8.20 13.64
C GLU A 251 23.54 9.45 12.78
N LYS A 252 23.90 9.45 11.49
CA LYS A 252 23.44 10.47 10.52
C LYS A 252 22.00 10.29 10.05
N TYR A 253 21.51 9.05 9.98
CA TYR A 253 20.13 8.76 9.56
C TYR A 253 19.13 9.05 10.68
N VAL A 254 19.55 8.89 11.94
CA VAL A 254 18.71 9.12 13.14
C VAL A 254 18.60 10.61 13.52
N ASP A 255 19.56 11.46 13.17
CA ASP A 255 19.53 12.89 13.55
C ASP A 255 18.81 13.80 12.53
N THR A 256 18.58 13.35 11.28
CA THR A 256 17.81 14.10 10.26
C THR A 256 16.30 13.99 10.49
N LYS A 257 15.80 12.79 10.86
CA LYS A 257 14.40 12.59 11.27
C LYS A 257 14.06 13.46 12.49
N ARG A 258 14.97 13.52 13.47
CA ARG A 258 14.83 14.35 14.68
C ARG A 258 14.81 15.86 14.40
N GLN A 259 15.63 16.34 13.46
CA GLN A 259 15.67 17.77 13.08
C GLN A 259 14.48 18.18 12.21
N PHE A 260 13.95 17.27 11.41
CA PHE A 260 12.71 17.45 10.64
C PHE A 260 11.48 17.46 11.56
N ASP A 261 11.44 16.55 12.56
CA ASP A 261 10.40 16.51 13.60
C ASP A 261 10.36 17.78 14.45
N GLU A 262 11.53 18.28 14.88
CA GLU A 262 11.64 19.53 15.64
C GLU A 262 11.20 20.74 14.79
N SER A 263 11.48 20.75 13.48
CA SER A 263 11.06 21.80 12.53
C SER A 263 9.55 21.79 12.24
N LEU A 264 8.96 20.60 12.09
CA LEU A 264 7.51 20.43 11.92
C LEU A 264 6.77 20.89 13.17
N ARG A 265 7.25 20.53 14.37
CA ARG A 265 6.61 20.88 15.66
C ARG A 265 6.68 22.36 15.97
N ASP A 266 7.80 23.02 15.64
CA ASP A 266 7.91 24.48 15.75
C ASP A 266 7.00 25.23 14.76
N THR A 267 6.66 24.62 13.62
CA THR A 267 5.87 25.26 12.55
C THR A 267 4.36 25.06 12.70
N TYR A 268 3.94 23.84 13.09
CA TYR A 268 2.53 23.45 13.12
C TYR A 268 1.98 23.20 14.52
N GLY A 269 2.84 23.18 15.56
CA GLY A 269 2.47 22.88 16.94
C GLY A 269 2.44 21.38 17.23
N ASP A 270 2.73 20.99 18.47
CA ASP A 270 2.90 19.58 18.88
C ASP A 270 1.71 18.70 18.46
N ASP A 271 0.47 19.15 18.71
CA ASP A 271 -0.75 18.38 18.42
C ASP A 271 -0.96 18.11 16.92
N ASN A 272 -0.66 19.07 16.02
CA ASN A 272 -0.85 18.89 14.57
C ASN A 272 0.24 18.01 13.92
N VAL A 273 1.41 17.90 14.57
CA VAL A 273 2.48 17.01 14.11
C VAL A 273 2.25 15.59 14.61
N ASP A 274 1.69 15.45 15.80
CA ASP A 274 1.18 14.16 16.28
C ASP A 274 0.04 13.68 15.38
N ASP A 275 -0.91 14.54 14.98
CA ASP A 275 -1.96 14.21 13.99
C ASP A 275 -1.39 13.88 12.60
N TYR A 276 -0.29 14.51 12.17
CA TYR A 276 0.37 14.25 10.89
C TYR A 276 1.14 12.92 10.90
N TYR A 277 1.80 12.58 12.01
CA TYR A 277 2.44 11.28 12.19
C TYR A 277 1.43 10.17 12.43
N GLU A 278 0.34 10.44 13.13
CA GLU A 278 -0.77 9.51 13.27
C GLU A 278 -1.46 9.32 11.91
N PHE A 279 -1.68 10.38 11.13
CA PHE A 279 -2.15 10.28 9.74
C PHE A 279 -1.17 9.49 8.85
N LEU A 280 0.14 9.67 8.97
CA LEU A 280 1.15 8.89 8.23
C LEU A 280 1.27 7.44 8.72
N GLU A 281 1.10 7.16 10.01
CA GLU A 281 1.07 5.79 10.56
C GLU A 281 -0.24 5.06 10.19
N HIS A 282 -1.34 5.80 10.01
CA HIS A 282 -2.63 5.27 9.56
C HIS A 282 -2.77 5.22 8.02
N SER A 283 -1.96 5.99 7.26
CA SER A 283 -2.01 6.02 5.78
C SER A 283 -0.81 5.35 5.10
N ASN A 284 0.32 5.18 5.79
CA ASN A 284 1.44 4.33 5.38
C ASN A 284 1.63 3.20 6.40
N ASN A 285 1.30 1.98 6.00
CA ASN A 285 1.69 0.74 6.67
C ASN A 285 3.23 0.61 6.75
N GLY A 286 3.91 1.34 7.64
CA GLY A 286 5.37 1.29 7.69
C GLY A 286 6.02 2.13 8.77
N GLU A 287 6.10 1.58 9.98
CA GLU A 287 7.35 1.47 10.77
C GLU A 287 7.09 0.86 12.17
N ALA A 288 6.18 -0.13 12.29
CA ALA A 288 6.33 -1.06 13.39
C ALA A 288 7.63 -1.83 13.12
N LYS A 289 8.73 -1.49 13.81
CA LYS A 289 9.90 -2.36 13.89
C LYS A 289 9.38 -3.78 14.07
N LEU A 290 9.58 -4.63 13.07
CA LEU A 290 9.29 -6.06 13.14
C LEU A 290 9.85 -6.53 14.48
N LYS A 291 8.98 -6.83 15.44
CA LYS A 291 9.41 -7.54 16.64
C LYS A 291 9.86 -8.88 16.09
N THR A 292 11.18 -9.09 16.05
CA THR A 292 11.75 -10.40 15.79
C THR A 292 11.03 -11.37 16.73
N ILE A 293 10.55 -12.49 16.19
CA ILE A 293 9.75 -13.48 16.94
C ILE A 293 10.47 -13.89 18.22
N PHE A 294 11.80 -13.86 18.17
CA PHE A 294 12.68 -14.11 19.29
C PHE A 294 13.57 -12.90 19.57
N ASP A 295 13.87 -12.68 20.84
CA ASP A 295 14.98 -11.80 21.22
C ASP A 295 16.29 -12.58 21.14
N TYR A 296 16.84 -12.66 19.92
CA TYR A 296 18.08 -13.39 19.63
C TYR A 296 19.28 -12.88 20.44
N SER A 297 19.24 -11.64 20.95
CA SER A 297 20.28 -11.10 21.85
C SER A 297 20.39 -11.88 23.17
N ASN A 298 19.31 -12.59 23.56
CA ASN A 298 19.29 -13.44 24.76
C ASN A 298 19.79 -14.86 24.50
N TRP A 299 19.97 -15.29 23.25
CA TRP A 299 20.33 -16.66 22.89
C TRP A 299 21.83 -16.91 23.10
N LYS A 300 22.22 -17.42 24.27
CA LYS A 300 23.65 -17.66 24.61
C LYS A 300 24.04 -19.13 24.62
N ASP A 301 23.14 -19.97 25.09
CA ASP A 301 23.33 -21.42 25.18
C ASP A 301 22.30 -22.09 24.25
N VAL A 302 22.57 -22.09 22.95
CA VAL A 302 21.72 -22.73 21.95
C VAL A 302 22.10 -24.20 21.81
N THR A 303 21.13 -25.10 21.91
CA THR A 303 21.30 -26.52 21.61
C THR A 303 20.36 -26.97 20.51
N VAL A 304 20.82 -27.92 19.70
CA VAL A 304 19.97 -28.64 18.75
C VAL A 304 19.65 -30.02 19.31
N GLU A 305 18.36 -30.35 19.38
CA GLU A 305 17.87 -31.61 19.95
C GLU A 305 16.76 -32.21 19.07
N LYS A 306 16.32 -33.43 19.41
CA LYS A 306 15.14 -34.07 18.80
C LYS A 306 13.91 -33.85 19.68
N SER A 307 12.81 -33.42 19.08
CA SER A 307 11.51 -33.29 19.72
C SER A 307 10.79 -34.64 19.83
N ARG A 308 9.78 -34.69 20.69
CA ARG A 308 8.81 -35.81 20.78
C ARG A 308 7.54 -35.56 19.95
N ASN A 309 7.40 -34.35 19.42
CA ASN A 309 6.27 -33.95 18.60
C ASN A 309 6.60 -34.22 17.13
N SER A 310 5.62 -34.70 16.37
CA SER A 310 5.73 -34.81 14.92
C SER A 310 5.56 -33.45 14.25
N MET A 311 5.93 -33.34 12.96
CA MET A 311 5.70 -32.12 12.18
C MET A 311 4.23 -31.74 12.19
N GLN A 312 3.35 -32.74 12.12
CA GLN A 312 1.91 -32.56 12.22
C GLN A 312 1.48 -31.95 13.56
N ASP A 313 2.07 -32.40 14.67
CA ASP A 313 1.74 -31.88 16.01
C ASP A 313 2.23 -30.43 16.17
N LEU A 314 3.39 -30.10 15.61
CA LEU A 314 3.93 -28.74 15.65
C LEU A 314 3.10 -27.77 14.80
N MET A 315 2.64 -28.20 13.62
CA MET A 315 1.77 -27.40 12.74
C MET A 315 0.36 -27.18 13.31
N LEU A 316 -0.05 -27.88 14.37
CA LEU A 316 -1.35 -27.58 15.04
C LEU A 316 -1.38 -26.20 15.69
N ASN A 317 -0.21 -25.61 15.97
CA ASN A 317 -0.08 -24.27 16.52
C ASN A 317 -0.24 -23.17 15.46
N LEU A 318 -0.26 -23.51 14.17
CA LEU A 318 -0.52 -22.54 13.11
C LEU A 318 -1.93 -21.96 13.26
N ARG A 319 -2.13 -20.71 12.83
CA ARG A 319 -3.46 -20.14 12.76
C ARG A 319 -4.28 -20.89 11.71
N ASP A 320 -5.58 -20.92 11.90
CA ASP A 320 -6.47 -21.55 10.92
C ASP A 320 -6.41 -20.85 9.56
N ILE A 321 -6.17 -19.54 9.53
CA ILE A 321 -5.98 -18.77 8.29
C ILE A 321 -4.75 -19.24 7.51
N ASP A 322 -3.63 -19.56 8.19
CA ASP A 322 -2.41 -20.05 7.54
C ASP A 322 -2.66 -21.42 6.89
N ILE A 323 -3.36 -22.31 7.63
CA ILE A 323 -3.75 -23.63 7.12
C ILE A 323 -4.70 -23.50 5.94
N LYS A 324 -5.70 -22.61 6.00
CA LYS A 324 -6.60 -22.33 4.88
C LYS A 324 -5.84 -21.80 3.67
N ASN A 325 -4.85 -20.93 3.86
CA ASN A 325 -4.02 -20.43 2.78
C ASN A 325 -3.18 -21.55 2.15
N TYR A 326 -2.54 -22.42 2.93
CA TYR A 326 -1.86 -23.60 2.36
C TYR A 326 -2.83 -24.48 1.56
N MET A 327 -4.01 -24.79 2.10
CA MET A 327 -5.03 -25.57 1.39
C MET A 327 -5.44 -24.90 0.08
N LYS A 328 -5.71 -23.60 0.11
CA LYS A 328 -6.12 -22.77 -1.02
C LYS A 328 -5.06 -22.75 -2.12
N TYR A 329 -3.82 -22.38 -1.79
CA TYR A 329 -2.75 -22.19 -2.78
C TYR A 329 -2.12 -23.50 -3.25
N PHE A 330 -2.12 -24.55 -2.41
CA PHE A 330 -1.80 -25.91 -2.88
C PHE A 330 -2.94 -26.56 -3.68
N GLN A 331 -4.08 -25.88 -3.77
CA GLN A 331 -5.30 -26.34 -4.44
C GLN A 331 -5.79 -27.68 -3.90
N ILE A 332 -5.67 -27.85 -2.58
CA ILE A 332 -6.18 -29.01 -1.86
C ILE A 332 -7.68 -28.78 -1.63
N PRO A 333 -8.55 -29.71 -2.05
CA PRO A 333 -9.97 -29.61 -1.73
C PRO A 333 -10.17 -29.61 -0.20
N ASP A 334 -10.63 -28.45 0.30
CA ASP A 334 -11.11 -28.31 1.66
C ASP A 334 -12.63 -28.43 1.65
N THR A 335 -13.14 -29.51 2.24
CA THR A 335 -14.56 -29.72 2.46
C THR A 335 -14.90 -29.23 3.86
N SER A 336 -16.09 -28.66 4.02
CA SER A 336 -16.54 -28.19 5.33
C SER A 336 -16.57 -29.31 6.37
N GLY A 337 -16.24 -29.00 7.62
CA GLY A 337 -16.06 -29.99 8.69
C GLY A 337 -14.73 -30.79 8.67
N THR A 338 -13.82 -30.55 7.73
CA THR A 338 -12.48 -31.17 7.77
C THR A 338 -11.73 -30.67 9.01
N LYS A 339 -11.41 -31.57 9.95
CA LYS A 339 -10.66 -31.22 11.16
C LYS A 339 -9.30 -30.60 10.80
N LYS A 340 -8.84 -29.61 11.58
CA LYS A 340 -7.52 -28.94 11.44
C LYS A 340 -6.39 -29.95 11.20
N LEU A 341 -6.35 -31.01 12.00
CA LEU A 341 -5.40 -32.12 11.87
C LEU A 341 -5.41 -32.80 10.50
N SER A 342 -6.60 -33.00 9.92
CA SER A 342 -6.74 -33.62 8.60
C SER A 342 -6.31 -32.68 7.48
N ARG A 343 -6.47 -31.36 7.63
CA ARG A 343 -5.95 -30.37 6.69
C ARG A 343 -4.42 -30.38 6.70
N ILE A 344 -3.81 -30.33 7.89
CA ILE A 344 -2.36 -30.41 8.08
C ILE A 344 -1.80 -31.69 7.46
N LYS A 345 -2.45 -32.85 7.67
CA LYS A 345 -2.03 -34.11 7.03
C LYS A 345 -1.98 -34.02 5.50
N LYS A 346 -3.01 -33.44 4.87
CA LYS A 346 -3.05 -33.25 3.41
C LYS A 346 -1.97 -32.27 2.94
N ILE A 347 -1.69 -31.22 3.71
CA ILE A 347 -0.60 -30.27 3.43
C ILE A 347 0.76 -31.00 3.45
N LEU A 348 1.03 -31.79 4.50
CA LEU A 348 2.26 -32.58 4.62
C LEU A 348 2.38 -33.66 3.53
N GLU A 349 1.26 -34.27 3.10
CA GLU A 349 1.23 -35.21 1.98
C GLU A 349 1.67 -34.53 0.68
N VAL A 350 1.11 -33.35 0.36
CA VAL A 350 1.52 -32.57 -0.82
C VAL A 350 2.99 -32.18 -0.76
N LEU A 351 3.50 -31.73 0.40
CA LEU A 351 4.90 -31.36 0.58
C LEU A 351 5.85 -32.58 0.47
N GLY A 352 5.42 -33.74 0.97
CA GLY A 352 6.17 -34.99 0.84
C GLY A 352 6.23 -35.51 -0.60
N GLU A 353 5.14 -35.38 -1.35
CA GLU A 353 5.10 -35.69 -2.79
C GLU A 353 5.88 -34.70 -3.65
N ASN A 354 6.04 -33.45 -3.16
CA ASN A 354 6.66 -32.35 -3.90
C ASN A 354 7.74 -31.63 -3.06
N PRO A 355 8.87 -32.28 -2.71
CA PRO A 355 9.88 -31.68 -1.83
C PRO A 355 10.53 -30.41 -2.40
N GLN A 356 10.41 -30.17 -3.73
CA GLN A 356 10.84 -28.93 -4.36
C GLN A 356 10.10 -27.69 -3.82
N TYR A 357 8.90 -27.82 -3.26
CA TYR A 357 8.14 -26.69 -2.72
C TYR A 357 8.79 -26.08 -1.48
N TYR A 358 9.55 -26.86 -0.70
CA TYR A 358 10.37 -26.30 0.38
C TYR A 358 11.42 -25.33 -0.18
N LEU A 359 12.04 -25.64 -1.32
CA LEU A 359 13.02 -24.74 -1.96
C LEU A 359 12.38 -23.46 -2.53
N TYR A 360 11.05 -23.36 -2.59
CA TYR A 360 10.39 -22.09 -2.93
C TYR A 360 10.28 -21.18 -1.70
N MET A 361 10.24 -21.76 -0.50
CA MET A 361 10.12 -21.04 0.77
C MET A 361 11.48 -20.58 1.32
N TYR A 362 12.54 -21.36 1.08
CA TYR A 362 13.89 -21.00 1.52
C TYR A 362 14.67 -20.30 0.41
N ALA A 363 15.43 -19.26 0.77
CA ALA A 363 16.56 -18.82 -0.01
C ALA A 363 17.71 -19.84 0.03
N LYS A 364 18.71 -19.65 -0.83
CA LYS A 364 19.77 -20.63 -1.05
C LYS A 364 20.67 -20.80 0.19
N ASP A 365 21.00 -19.70 0.83
CA ASP A 365 21.71 -19.62 2.12
C ASP A 365 20.84 -20.14 3.27
N GLU A 366 19.56 -19.78 3.33
CA GLU A 366 18.63 -20.25 4.37
C GLU A 366 18.49 -21.78 4.38
N VAL A 367 18.43 -22.44 3.21
CA VAL A 367 18.37 -23.91 3.16
C VAL A 367 19.71 -24.55 3.60
N GLU A 368 20.84 -23.87 3.37
CA GLU A 368 22.14 -24.32 3.87
C GLU A 368 22.19 -24.21 5.40
N VAL A 369 21.63 -23.14 5.99
CA VAL A 369 21.45 -23.01 7.44
C VAL A 369 20.55 -24.12 7.99
N LEU A 370 19.42 -24.44 7.33
CA LEU A 370 18.59 -25.58 7.74
C LEU A 370 19.40 -26.88 7.82
N PHE A 371 20.29 -27.14 6.85
CA PHE A 371 21.14 -28.34 6.88
C PHE A 371 22.20 -28.32 7.97
N GLN A 372 22.76 -27.15 8.30
CA GLN A 372 23.70 -26.97 9.41
C GLN A 372 23.01 -27.18 10.76
N LEU A 373 21.84 -26.56 10.96
CA LEU A 373 21.00 -26.78 12.14
C LEU A 373 20.68 -28.28 12.28
N PHE A 374 20.27 -28.94 11.20
CA PHE A 374 19.90 -30.35 11.23
C PHE A 374 21.08 -31.30 11.51
N SER A 375 22.31 -30.97 11.07
CA SER A 375 23.50 -31.75 11.41
C SER A 375 23.94 -31.55 12.87
N GLY A 376 23.39 -30.55 13.56
CA GLY A 376 23.79 -30.12 14.89
C GLY A 376 25.07 -29.30 14.90
N ASP A 377 25.60 -28.93 13.72
CA ASP A 377 26.78 -28.08 13.60
C ASP A 377 26.37 -26.61 13.59
N ILE A 378 26.20 -26.06 14.79
CA ILE A 378 25.84 -24.65 15.02
C ILE A 378 27.06 -23.80 15.39
N SER A 379 28.28 -24.33 15.20
CA SER A 379 29.50 -23.69 15.67
C SER A 379 29.82 -22.38 14.94
N ASP A 380 29.36 -22.26 13.70
CA ASP A 380 29.52 -21.10 12.83
C ASP A 380 28.28 -20.18 12.81
N ILE A 381 27.25 -20.46 13.62
CA ILE A 381 26.02 -19.63 13.69
C ILE A 381 26.12 -18.68 14.89
N GLU A 382 26.16 -17.37 14.60
CA GLU A 382 26.17 -16.33 15.64
C GLU A 382 24.74 -15.86 15.95
N PHE A 383 24.26 -16.20 17.14
CA PHE A 383 23.00 -15.68 17.68
C PHE A 383 23.29 -14.41 18.48
N SER A 384 22.92 -13.25 17.93
CA SER A 384 23.17 -11.95 18.54
C SER A 384 21.98 -11.00 18.34
N GLU A 385 22.11 -9.74 18.78
CA GLU A 385 21.15 -8.68 18.49
C GLU A 385 20.97 -8.45 16.98
N PHE A 386 22.03 -8.71 16.19
CA PHE A 386 22.03 -8.67 14.74
C PHE A 386 22.27 -10.08 14.21
N ILE A 387 21.26 -10.94 14.34
CA ILE A 387 21.32 -12.27 13.74
C ILE A 387 21.33 -12.13 12.21
N PRO A 388 22.09 -12.95 11.47
CA PRO A 388 22.02 -12.93 10.01
C PRO A 388 20.61 -13.30 9.52
N ASP A 389 20.11 -12.56 8.54
CA ASP A 389 18.77 -12.75 7.95
C ASP A 389 18.54 -14.20 7.51
N GLU A 390 19.54 -14.84 6.91
CA GLU A 390 19.46 -16.22 6.45
C GLU A 390 19.24 -17.22 7.59
N VAL A 391 19.69 -16.91 8.80
CA VAL A 391 19.50 -17.74 10.00
C VAL A 391 18.12 -17.53 10.57
N GLU A 392 17.71 -16.27 10.71
CA GLU A 392 16.37 -15.91 11.17
C GLU A 392 15.30 -16.52 10.27
N PHE A 393 15.36 -16.29 8.95
CA PHE A 393 14.39 -16.82 8.00
C PHE A 393 14.42 -18.34 7.93
N ALA A 394 15.59 -18.98 8.01
CA ALA A 394 15.65 -20.44 8.08
C ALA A 394 14.90 -20.99 9.31
N ILE A 395 15.02 -20.35 10.47
CA ILE A 395 14.29 -20.73 11.69
C ILE A 395 12.79 -20.50 11.53
N ILE A 396 12.39 -19.34 11.02
CA ILE A 396 10.98 -18.98 10.83
C ILE A 396 10.27 -19.95 9.88
N VAL A 397 10.83 -20.18 8.69
CA VAL A 397 10.24 -21.10 7.71
C VAL A 397 10.16 -22.51 8.30
N SER A 398 11.18 -22.94 9.05
CA SER A 398 11.20 -24.25 9.70
C SER A 398 10.13 -24.39 10.79
N LEU A 399 9.84 -23.33 11.55
CA LEU A 399 8.74 -23.30 12.52
C LEU A 399 7.39 -23.42 11.82
N LEU A 400 7.18 -22.63 10.76
CA LEU A 400 5.93 -22.63 9.99
C LEU A 400 5.63 -23.99 9.36
N MET A 401 6.67 -24.68 8.90
CA MET A 401 6.56 -26.02 8.32
C MET A 401 6.53 -27.15 9.35
N GLY A 402 6.56 -26.82 10.65
CA GLY A 402 6.63 -27.79 11.74
C GLY A 402 7.90 -28.65 11.72
N ILE A 403 8.96 -28.21 11.04
CA ILE A 403 10.25 -28.91 10.99
C ILE A 403 10.93 -28.81 12.36
N ILE A 404 10.81 -27.66 13.01
CA ILE A 404 11.38 -27.40 14.35
C ILE A 404 10.33 -26.84 15.31
N GLU A 405 10.60 -26.97 16.60
CA GLU A 405 10.06 -26.12 17.66
C GLU A 405 11.23 -25.42 18.37
N VAL A 406 11.03 -24.19 18.85
CA VAL A 406 12.02 -23.47 19.65
C VAL A 406 11.50 -23.35 21.08
N LYS A 407 12.35 -23.68 22.06
CA LYS A 407 12.04 -23.54 23.49
C LYS A 407 13.08 -22.67 24.17
N GLU A 408 12.62 -21.51 24.66
CA GLU A 408 13.45 -20.54 25.37
C GLU A 408 13.23 -20.63 26.88
N LYS A 409 14.33 -20.59 27.65
CA LYS A 409 14.29 -20.47 29.10
C LYS A 409 15.42 -19.57 29.58
N GLY A 410 15.14 -18.28 29.68
CA GLY A 410 16.16 -17.27 29.93
C GLY A 410 17.13 -17.25 28.75
N THR A 411 18.44 -17.43 29.00
CA THR A 411 19.45 -17.42 27.93
C THR A 411 19.71 -18.78 27.27
N LYS A 412 19.00 -19.83 27.72
CA LYS A 412 19.10 -21.18 27.17
C LYS A 412 18.02 -21.39 26.14
N VAL A 413 18.42 -21.83 24.96
CA VAL A 413 17.51 -22.04 23.84
C VAL A 413 17.71 -23.44 23.31
N GLN A 414 16.59 -24.14 23.10
CA GLN A 414 16.61 -25.47 22.51
C GLN A 414 15.85 -25.40 21.18
N ILE A 415 16.57 -25.56 20.07
CA ILE A 415 15.99 -25.78 18.75
C ILE A 415 15.77 -27.29 18.62
N LYS A 416 14.51 -27.73 18.53
CA LYS A 416 14.18 -29.15 18.50
C LYS A 416 13.54 -29.54 17.19
N PHE A 417 14.18 -30.43 16.44
CA PHE A 417 13.61 -30.98 15.21
C PHE A 417 12.47 -31.94 15.52
N ALA A 418 11.38 -31.88 14.77
CA ALA A 418 10.26 -32.82 14.90
C ALA A 418 10.73 -34.28 14.77
N GLU A 419 10.00 -35.21 15.39
CA GLU A 419 10.43 -36.62 15.45
C GLU A 419 10.60 -37.26 14.06
N ASP A 420 9.84 -36.77 13.08
CA ASP A 420 9.78 -37.20 11.68
C ASP A 420 10.40 -36.20 10.69
N ALA A 421 11.03 -35.12 11.17
CA ALA A 421 11.64 -34.09 10.33
C ALA A 421 12.76 -34.63 9.42
N ASP A 422 13.44 -35.71 9.86
CA ASP A 422 14.51 -36.38 9.11
C ASP A 422 14.07 -36.71 7.66
N LYS A 423 12.82 -37.14 7.48
CA LYS A 423 12.28 -37.48 6.16
C LYS A 423 12.17 -36.25 5.26
N ALA A 424 11.70 -35.13 5.81
CA ALA A 424 11.54 -33.88 5.08
C ALA A 424 12.91 -33.29 4.72
N VAL A 425 13.82 -33.15 5.70
CA VAL A 425 15.13 -32.53 5.49
C VAL A 425 15.99 -33.31 4.51
N GLU A 426 16.00 -34.65 4.55
CA GLU A 426 16.73 -35.45 3.55
C GLU A 426 16.11 -35.37 2.16
N ALA A 427 14.77 -35.29 2.06
CA ALA A 427 14.11 -35.07 0.76
C ALA A 427 14.47 -33.70 0.17
N ILE A 428 14.48 -32.64 1.00
CA ILE A 428 14.93 -31.29 0.63
C ILE A 428 16.39 -31.35 0.16
N ARG A 429 17.27 -32.04 0.89
CA ARG A 429 18.69 -32.17 0.57
C ARG A 429 18.92 -32.87 -0.77
N GLU A 430 18.20 -33.96 -1.05
CA GLU A 430 18.31 -34.67 -2.33
C GLU A 430 17.82 -33.81 -3.51
N VAL A 431 16.70 -33.09 -3.36
CA VAL A 431 16.24 -32.16 -4.41
C VAL A 431 17.19 -30.98 -4.58
N TYR A 432 17.72 -30.42 -3.49
CA TYR A 432 18.72 -29.35 -3.53
C TYR A 432 19.97 -29.78 -4.30
N LYS A 433 20.50 -30.97 -4.00
CA LYS A 433 21.68 -31.53 -4.66
C LYS A 433 21.47 -31.84 -6.14
N THR A 434 20.31 -32.39 -6.50
CA THR A 434 20.05 -32.83 -7.88
C THR A 434 19.55 -31.71 -8.78
N SER A 435 18.71 -30.82 -8.25
CA SER A 435 17.92 -29.85 -9.03
C SER A 435 17.98 -28.41 -8.48
N GLY A 436 18.57 -28.17 -7.31
CA GLY A 436 18.56 -26.86 -6.64
C GLY A 436 19.09 -25.72 -7.51
N LYS A 437 20.22 -25.90 -8.19
CA LYS A 437 20.77 -24.88 -9.12
C LYS A 437 19.78 -24.51 -10.24
N LYS A 438 19.02 -25.48 -10.75
CA LYS A 438 18.02 -25.25 -11.78
C LYS A 438 16.81 -24.51 -11.18
N ILE A 439 16.33 -24.97 -10.03
CA ILE A 439 15.17 -24.40 -9.32
C ILE A 439 15.42 -22.93 -8.97
N TYR A 440 16.53 -22.59 -8.31
CA TYR A 440 16.81 -21.20 -7.93
C TYR A 440 17.01 -20.29 -9.14
N LYS A 441 17.57 -20.79 -10.25
CA LYS A 441 17.63 -20.03 -11.51
C LYS A 441 16.24 -19.79 -12.11
N GLU A 442 15.33 -20.75 -11.96
CA GLU A 442 13.93 -20.58 -12.36
C GLU A 442 13.19 -19.60 -11.45
N LEU A 443 13.44 -19.61 -10.14
CA LEU A 443 12.89 -18.63 -9.18
C LEU A 443 13.40 -17.22 -9.45
N GLU A 444 14.70 -17.02 -9.66
CA GLU A 444 15.27 -15.71 -10.01
C GLU A 444 14.70 -15.17 -11.34
N LYS A 445 14.40 -16.07 -12.29
CA LYS A 445 13.68 -15.68 -13.51
C LYS A 445 12.23 -15.30 -13.18
N PHE A 446 11.57 -16.07 -12.33
CA PHE A 446 10.19 -15.83 -11.91
C PHE A 446 10.06 -14.50 -11.17
N ASP A 447 10.98 -14.16 -10.27
CA ASP A 447 11.03 -12.89 -9.55
C ASP A 447 11.09 -11.70 -10.50
N ARG A 448 11.95 -11.74 -11.52
CA ARG A 448 11.99 -10.70 -12.55
C ARG A 448 10.66 -10.56 -13.30
N GLN A 449 10.03 -11.68 -13.64
CA GLN A 449 8.75 -11.68 -14.35
C GLN A 449 7.65 -11.09 -13.46
N ILE A 450 7.48 -11.61 -12.25
CA ILE A 450 6.48 -11.13 -11.30
C ILE A 450 6.73 -9.67 -10.93
N GLY A 451 7.97 -9.27 -10.67
CA GLY A 451 8.32 -7.88 -10.38
C GLY A 451 7.92 -6.93 -11.51
N GLY A 452 8.18 -7.28 -12.77
CA GLY A 452 7.73 -6.51 -13.93
C GLY A 452 6.20 -6.42 -14.03
N LEU A 453 5.48 -7.50 -13.72
CA LEU A 453 4.01 -7.47 -13.69
C LEU A 453 3.48 -6.58 -12.55
N MET A 454 4.07 -6.68 -11.35
CA MET A 454 3.62 -5.97 -10.17
C MET A 454 3.85 -4.46 -10.27
N ARG A 455 4.97 -4.01 -10.87
CA ARG A 455 5.23 -2.58 -11.12
C ARG A 455 4.18 -1.90 -12.01
N ASN A 456 3.54 -2.66 -12.90
CA ASN A 456 2.57 -2.10 -13.85
C ASN A 456 1.12 -2.34 -13.43
N TYR A 457 0.80 -3.57 -13.01
CA TYR A 457 -0.57 -3.91 -12.68
C TYR A 457 -0.93 -3.57 -11.25
N GLY A 458 0.04 -3.55 -10.32
CA GLY A 458 -0.12 -3.40 -8.87
C GLY A 458 -0.91 -4.51 -8.19
N VAL A 459 -2.04 -4.91 -8.76
CA VAL A 459 -3.00 -5.89 -8.26
C VAL A 459 -3.38 -6.83 -9.39
N VAL A 460 -2.99 -8.11 -9.28
CA VAL A 460 -3.25 -9.12 -10.30
C VAL A 460 -4.00 -10.30 -9.72
N GLU A 461 -5.08 -10.75 -10.37
CA GLU A 461 -5.72 -12.01 -10.04
C GLU A 461 -4.71 -13.15 -10.15
N ILE A 462 -4.52 -13.91 -9.07
CA ILE A 462 -3.46 -14.93 -9.00
C ILE A 462 -3.63 -16.00 -10.10
N ASN A 463 -4.87 -16.30 -10.48
CA ASN A 463 -5.19 -17.26 -11.53
C ASN A 463 -4.88 -16.72 -12.95
N ARG A 464 -4.73 -15.40 -13.11
CA ARG A 464 -4.38 -14.75 -14.38
C ARG A 464 -2.87 -14.65 -14.59
N LEU A 465 -2.06 -14.84 -13.55
CA LEU A 465 -0.59 -14.79 -13.67
C LEU A 465 -0.03 -15.78 -14.70
N ALA A 466 -0.44 -17.05 -14.65
CA ALA A 466 0.07 -18.05 -15.59
C ALA A 466 -0.29 -17.74 -17.06
N PRO A 467 -1.55 -17.42 -17.41
CA PRO A 467 -1.91 -16.90 -18.73
C PRO A 467 -1.09 -15.68 -19.16
N ILE A 468 -0.99 -14.65 -18.31
CA ILE A 468 -0.23 -13.42 -18.62
C ILE A 468 1.25 -13.73 -18.86
N ILE A 469 1.87 -14.56 -18.02
CA ILE A 469 3.28 -14.96 -18.17
C ILE A 469 3.48 -15.72 -19.50
N LYS A 470 2.52 -16.58 -19.86
CA LYS A 470 2.56 -17.30 -21.13
C LYS A 470 2.44 -16.36 -22.31
N ASP A 471 1.54 -15.38 -22.26
CA ASP A 471 1.30 -14.44 -23.36
C ASP A 471 2.51 -13.53 -23.61
N ILE A 472 3.13 -13.01 -22.54
CA ILE A 472 4.27 -12.09 -22.65
C ILE A 472 5.55 -12.83 -23.06
N TRP A 473 5.87 -13.96 -22.40
CA TRP A 473 7.17 -14.64 -22.55
C TRP A 473 7.12 -15.94 -23.35
N GLY A 474 5.97 -16.34 -23.89
CA GLY A 474 5.79 -17.49 -24.78
C GLY A 474 6.09 -18.84 -24.13
N LYS A 475 6.00 -18.93 -22.80
CA LYS A 475 6.29 -20.16 -22.04
C LYS A 475 5.00 -20.77 -21.53
N ASP A 476 4.77 -22.03 -21.87
CA ASP A 476 3.80 -22.85 -21.14
C ASP A 476 4.29 -23.00 -19.70
N VAL A 477 3.66 -22.25 -18.81
CA VAL A 477 3.86 -22.34 -17.37
C VAL A 477 2.70 -23.11 -16.77
N ASP A 478 3.02 -24.03 -15.85
CA ASP A 478 1.98 -24.76 -15.13
C ASP A 478 1.26 -23.79 -14.18
N SER A 479 -0.06 -23.71 -14.29
CA SER A 479 -0.85 -22.75 -13.53
C SER A 479 -0.81 -23.05 -12.03
N LYS A 480 -0.79 -24.32 -11.64
CA LYS A 480 -0.72 -24.72 -10.23
C LYS A 480 0.64 -24.37 -9.64
N ASP A 481 1.72 -24.72 -10.33
CA ASP A 481 3.09 -24.38 -9.95
C ASP A 481 3.30 -22.87 -9.87
N THR A 482 2.73 -22.09 -10.79
CA THR A 482 2.77 -20.62 -10.76
C THR A 482 2.12 -20.07 -9.50
N ILE A 483 0.91 -20.53 -9.16
CA ILE A 483 0.21 -20.12 -7.94
C ILE A 483 1.00 -20.49 -6.68
N ILE A 484 1.55 -21.70 -6.63
CA ILE A 484 2.35 -22.18 -5.49
C ILE A 484 3.64 -21.39 -5.35
N LYS A 485 4.36 -21.12 -6.45
CA LYS A 485 5.54 -20.26 -6.45
C LYS A 485 5.20 -18.86 -5.98
N THR A 486 4.15 -18.23 -6.51
CA THR A 486 3.76 -16.89 -6.07
C THR A 486 3.45 -16.87 -4.58
N TYR A 487 2.71 -17.84 -4.07
CA TYR A 487 2.39 -17.88 -2.64
C TYR A 487 3.65 -18.13 -1.78
N LEU A 488 4.39 -19.21 -2.04
CA LEU A 488 5.51 -19.62 -1.21
C LEU A 488 6.76 -18.76 -1.34
N HIS A 489 7.05 -18.26 -2.54
CA HIS A 489 8.29 -17.53 -2.82
C HIS A 489 8.13 -16.01 -2.77
N CYS A 490 6.96 -15.50 -3.15
CA CYS A 490 6.74 -14.05 -3.19
C CYS A 490 5.95 -13.56 -1.97
N THR A 491 4.89 -14.25 -1.55
CA THR A 491 4.01 -13.73 -0.50
C THR A 491 4.42 -14.14 0.91
N MET A 492 4.87 -15.38 1.12
CA MET A 492 5.27 -15.85 2.45
C MET A 492 6.50 -15.09 2.99
N PRO A 493 7.51 -14.75 2.17
CA PRO A 493 8.59 -13.85 2.59
C PRO A 493 8.20 -12.36 2.55
N SER A 494 6.91 -12.02 2.47
CA SER A 494 6.35 -10.65 2.40
C SER A 494 6.96 -9.75 1.32
N ARG A 495 7.46 -10.33 0.22
CA ARG A 495 7.87 -9.53 -0.94
C ARG A 495 6.65 -8.95 -1.68
N LEU A 496 5.53 -9.67 -1.61
CA LEU A 496 4.21 -9.29 -2.11
C LEU A 496 3.16 -9.60 -1.06
N SER A 497 2.00 -8.97 -1.19
CA SER A 497 0.83 -9.24 -0.37
C SER A 497 -0.22 -10.03 -1.15
N THR A 498 -1.19 -10.60 -0.45
CA THR A 498 -2.38 -11.19 -1.08
C THR A 498 -3.63 -10.49 -0.61
N ALA A 499 -4.55 -10.23 -1.53
CA ALA A 499 -5.91 -9.78 -1.22
C ALA A 499 -6.92 -10.83 -1.69
N THR A 500 -8.09 -10.87 -1.07
CA THR A 500 -9.20 -11.74 -1.50
C THR A 500 -10.45 -10.89 -1.63
N ASP A 501 -11.10 -10.92 -2.80
CA ASP A 501 -12.50 -10.46 -2.88
C ASP A 501 -13.34 -11.59 -2.29
N TYR A 502 -13.72 -11.45 -1.02
CA TYR A 502 -14.47 -12.46 -0.29
C TYR A 502 -15.90 -12.65 -0.81
N LEU A 503 -16.45 -11.71 -1.60
CA LEU A 503 -17.75 -11.90 -2.26
C LEU A 503 -17.61 -12.66 -3.57
N ALA A 504 -16.52 -12.47 -4.31
CA ALA A 504 -16.25 -13.18 -5.57
C ALA A 504 -15.51 -14.52 -5.39
N GLY A 505 -14.81 -14.70 -4.26
CA GLY A 505 -13.88 -15.80 -4.01
C GLY A 505 -12.59 -15.68 -4.83
N GLU A 506 -12.30 -14.51 -5.39
CA GLU A 506 -11.16 -14.23 -6.25
C GLU A 506 -9.97 -13.80 -5.40
N SER A 507 -8.77 -14.27 -5.76
CA SER A 507 -7.55 -14.01 -5.00
C SER A 507 -6.59 -13.23 -5.84
N TYR A 508 -6.01 -12.21 -5.24
CA TYR A 508 -5.13 -11.26 -5.89
C TYR A 508 -3.78 -11.28 -5.22
N VAL A 509 -2.77 -10.99 -6.03
CA VAL A 509 -1.40 -10.71 -5.59
C VAL A 509 -1.21 -9.21 -5.76
N VAL A 510 -0.61 -8.60 -4.75
CA VAL A 510 -0.61 -7.16 -4.54
C VAL A 510 0.83 -6.73 -4.35
N ALA A 511 1.23 -5.70 -5.10
CA ALA A 511 2.50 -5.02 -4.94
C ALA A 511 2.55 -4.29 -3.58
N PRO A 512 3.73 -4.18 -2.95
CA PRO A 512 3.87 -3.41 -1.72
C PRO A 512 3.35 -1.98 -1.88
N GLY A 513 2.73 -1.45 -0.83
CA GLY A 513 2.20 -0.07 -0.80
C GLY A 513 0.84 0.15 -1.48
N ILE A 514 0.33 -0.80 -2.27
CA ILE A 514 -0.93 -0.61 -2.99
C ILE A 514 -2.15 -0.95 -2.13
N ASP A 515 -3.13 -0.04 -2.05
CA ASP A 515 -4.46 -0.34 -1.53
C ASP A 515 -5.26 -1.21 -2.52
N ALA A 516 -5.10 -2.52 -2.38
CA ALA A 516 -5.80 -3.48 -3.21
C ALA A 516 -7.33 -3.38 -3.09
N GLN A 517 -7.86 -2.99 -1.93
CA GLN A 517 -9.31 -2.94 -1.72
C GLN A 517 -9.93 -1.81 -2.53
N SER A 518 -9.34 -0.61 -2.48
CA SER A 518 -9.77 0.53 -3.30
C SER A 518 -9.66 0.23 -4.80
N VAL A 519 -8.56 -0.40 -5.23
CA VAL A 519 -8.38 -0.82 -6.63
C VAL A 519 -9.45 -1.83 -7.06
N MET A 520 -9.70 -2.88 -6.25
CA MET A 520 -10.72 -3.89 -6.55
C MET A 520 -12.12 -3.29 -6.58
N GLU A 521 -12.44 -2.40 -5.65
CA GLU A 521 -13.72 -1.71 -5.57
C GLU A 521 -13.95 -0.82 -6.80
N TYR A 522 -12.94 -0.06 -7.19
CA TYR A 522 -12.97 0.74 -8.42
C TYR A 522 -13.20 -0.15 -9.65
N ARG A 523 -12.40 -1.21 -9.82
CA ARG A 523 -12.53 -2.14 -10.94
C ARG A 523 -13.93 -2.75 -11.03
N LYS A 524 -14.53 -3.09 -9.89
CA LYS A 524 -15.86 -3.69 -9.81
C LYS A 524 -16.99 -2.71 -10.10
N ASN A 525 -16.86 -1.47 -9.64
CA ASN A 525 -17.96 -0.49 -9.67
C ASN A 525 -17.91 0.47 -10.85
N LYS A 526 -16.71 0.72 -11.40
CA LYS A 526 -16.44 1.83 -12.33
C LYS A 526 -15.82 1.35 -13.64
N LEU A 527 -15.00 0.30 -13.61
CA LEU A 527 -14.37 -0.22 -14.82
C LEU A 527 -15.39 -0.98 -15.68
N SER A 528 -15.33 -0.74 -16.99
CA SER A 528 -16.15 -1.49 -17.96
C SER A 528 -15.72 -2.95 -17.96
N SER A 529 -16.68 -3.87 -18.05
CA SER A 529 -16.42 -5.32 -18.10
C SER A 529 -15.59 -5.78 -19.30
N ASP A 530 -15.45 -4.91 -20.31
CA ASP A 530 -14.74 -5.21 -21.54
C ASP A 530 -13.24 -4.83 -21.49
N VAL A 531 -12.78 -4.25 -20.38
CA VAL A 531 -11.35 -3.92 -20.17
C VAL A 531 -10.66 -5.07 -19.45
N ASP A 532 -9.67 -5.67 -20.09
CA ASP A 532 -8.77 -6.70 -19.53
C ASP A 532 -7.40 -6.08 -19.20
N TYR A 533 -6.48 -6.88 -18.66
CA TYR A 533 -5.11 -6.47 -18.40
C TYR A 533 -4.39 -5.96 -19.65
N ARG A 534 -3.63 -4.87 -19.51
CA ARG A 534 -2.82 -4.29 -20.60
C ARG A 534 -1.88 -5.32 -21.20
N PRO A 535 -1.97 -5.64 -22.51
CA PRO A 535 -1.09 -6.64 -23.10
C PRO A 535 0.33 -6.09 -23.21
N PHE A 536 1.29 -6.81 -22.63
CA PHE A 536 2.71 -6.50 -22.78
C PHE A 536 3.41 -7.49 -23.72
N THR A 537 4.57 -7.09 -24.25
CA THR A 537 5.50 -8.00 -24.93
C THR A 537 6.74 -8.20 -24.06
N LYS A 538 7.46 -9.32 -24.24
CA LYS A 538 8.71 -9.57 -23.48
C LYS A 538 9.80 -8.49 -23.60
N ASN A 539 9.72 -7.63 -24.61
CA ASN A 539 10.68 -6.56 -24.87
C ASN A 539 10.11 -5.18 -24.52
N ASP A 540 8.90 -5.14 -23.96
CA ASP A 540 8.29 -3.90 -23.53
C ASP A 540 9.06 -3.36 -22.30
N PRO A 541 9.59 -2.13 -22.34
CA PRO A 541 10.38 -1.56 -21.25
C PRO A 541 9.68 -1.65 -19.90
N ASN A 542 8.35 -1.50 -19.88
CA ASN A 542 7.53 -1.59 -18.68
C ASN A 542 7.71 -2.91 -17.93
N VAL A 543 7.92 -4.03 -18.63
CA VAL A 543 8.11 -5.35 -18.00
C VAL A 543 9.57 -5.82 -18.01
N SER A 544 10.42 -5.26 -18.87
CA SER A 544 11.82 -5.68 -19.00
C SER A 544 12.79 -4.85 -18.17
N SER A 545 12.47 -3.59 -17.87
CA SER A 545 13.30 -2.69 -17.07
C SER A 545 12.84 -2.62 -15.62
N SER A 546 13.79 -2.35 -14.73
CA SER A 546 13.52 -1.93 -13.35
C SER A 546 13.54 -0.41 -13.20
N ASP A 547 13.98 0.31 -14.23
CA ASP A 547 14.03 1.76 -14.28
C ASP A 547 12.67 2.29 -14.78
N MET A 548 12.07 3.20 -14.00
CA MET A 548 10.77 3.80 -14.36
C MET A 548 10.89 4.81 -15.50
N CYS A 549 12.03 5.49 -15.62
CA CYS A 549 12.29 6.45 -16.70
C CYS A 549 12.40 5.74 -18.06
N GLU A 550 12.91 4.51 -18.07
CA GLU A 550 12.87 3.66 -19.27
C GLU A 550 11.47 3.15 -19.60
N SER A 551 10.56 3.12 -18.61
CA SER A 551 9.20 2.56 -18.74
C SER A 551 8.21 3.58 -19.32
N TYR A 552 8.30 4.85 -18.89
CA TYR A 552 7.51 5.95 -19.45
C TYR A 552 8.37 7.21 -19.61
N PHE A 553 8.32 7.78 -20.82
CA PHE A 553 9.09 8.99 -21.17
C PHE A 553 8.76 10.19 -20.28
N CYS A 554 7.51 10.31 -19.81
CA CYS A 554 7.12 11.38 -18.88
C CYS A 554 7.88 11.37 -17.55
N TRP A 555 8.38 10.21 -17.09
CA TRP A 555 9.23 10.14 -15.90
C TRP A 555 10.68 10.51 -16.20
N GLU A 556 11.18 10.29 -17.42
CA GLU A 556 12.47 10.86 -17.87
C GLU A 556 12.39 12.40 -17.90
N ASP A 557 11.28 12.97 -18.38
CA ASP A 557 11.05 14.42 -18.34
C ASP A 557 10.98 14.95 -16.88
N MET A 558 10.36 14.19 -15.97
CA MET A 558 10.26 14.51 -14.54
C MET A 558 11.64 14.50 -13.86
N GLU A 559 12.45 13.47 -14.13
CA GLU A 559 13.83 13.37 -13.64
C GLU A 559 14.70 14.50 -14.20
N GLY A 560 14.59 14.77 -15.51
CA GLY A 560 15.28 15.88 -16.16
C GLY A 560 14.92 17.22 -15.53
N LEU A 561 13.64 17.45 -15.20
CA LEU A 561 13.20 18.62 -14.46
C LEU A 561 13.87 18.71 -13.08
N PHE A 562 13.95 17.62 -12.32
CA PHE A 562 14.60 17.65 -11.01
C PHE A 562 16.11 17.88 -11.09
N GLU A 563 16.79 17.18 -12.00
CA GLU A 563 18.25 17.23 -12.13
C GLU A 563 18.72 18.56 -12.73
N GLN A 564 18.21 18.89 -13.92
CA GLN A 564 18.74 19.99 -14.72
C GLN A 564 18.20 21.32 -14.20
N GLU A 565 16.95 21.31 -13.76
CA GLU A 565 16.18 22.53 -13.58
C GLU A 565 16.03 22.92 -12.12
N LEU A 566 15.79 21.94 -11.24
CA LEU A 566 15.72 22.15 -9.79
C LEU A 566 17.07 21.92 -9.08
N GLN A 567 18.04 21.33 -9.77
CA GLN A 567 19.39 21.05 -9.25
C GLN A 567 19.37 20.26 -7.94
N LEU A 568 18.40 19.36 -7.81
CA LEU A 568 18.32 18.43 -6.69
C LEU A 568 19.48 17.44 -6.76
N ASP A 569 19.92 16.96 -5.60
CA ASP A 569 20.89 15.88 -5.58
C ASP A 569 20.26 14.51 -5.92
N SER A 570 21.10 13.53 -6.25
CA SER A 570 20.62 12.21 -6.70
C SER A 570 19.74 11.48 -5.68
N ASP A 571 19.99 11.70 -4.38
CA ASP A 571 19.22 11.04 -3.33
C ASP A 571 17.83 11.69 -3.20
N GLU A 572 17.76 13.02 -3.30
CA GLU A 572 16.50 13.78 -3.33
C GLU A 572 15.66 13.45 -4.58
N ILE A 573 16.30 13.35 -5.75
CA ILE A 573 15.63 12.95 -7.01
C ILE A 573 15.00 11.57 -6.82
N GLY A 574 15.76 10.59 -6.34
CA GLY A 574 15.27 9.23 -6.14
C GLY A 574 14.06 9.16 -5.21
N GLN A 575 14.11 9.88 -4.07
CA GLN A 575 13.01 9.90 -3.10
C GLN A 575 11.74 10.56 -3.66
N ASN A 576 11.88 11.70 -4.33
CA ASN A 576 10.74 12.39 -4.93
C ASN A 576 10.14 11.58 -6.09
N MET A 577 10.96 10.99 -6.95
CA MET A 577 10.50 10.16 -8.06
C MET A 577 9.73 8.93 -7.55
N GLU A 578 10.25 8.22 -6.55
CA GLU A 578 9.57 7.07 -5.95
C GLU A 578 8.24 7.47 -5.33
N TYR A 579 8.22 8.56 -4.53
CA TYR A 579 7.00 9.07 -3.91
C TYR A 579 5.92 9.42 -4.94
N LEU A 580 6.27 10.25 -5.94
CA LEU A 580 5.33 10.72 -6.96
C LEU A 580 4.83 9.57 -7.85
N PHE A 581 5.69 8.62 -8.18
CA PHE A 581 5.32 7.42 -8.92
C PHE A 581 4.30 6.58 -8.15
N MET A 582 4.55 6.32 -6.86
CA MET A 582 3.63 5.56 -6.01
C MET A 582 2.27 6.27 -5.86
N LYS A 583 2.25 7.60 -5.67
CA LYS A 583 1.00 8.38 -5.68
C LYS A 583 0.25 8.24 -7.00
N THR A 584 0.97 8.21 -8.12
CA THR A 584 0.35 8.00 -9.44
C THR A 584 -0.29 6.62 -9.54
N LEU A 585 0.37 5.57 -9.02
CA LEU A 585 -0.21 4.21 -8.96
C LEU A 585 -1.45 4.13 -8.05
N ASP A 586 -1.50 4.91 -6.98
CA ASP A 586 -2.68 5.03 -6.11
C ASP A 586 -3.84 5.78 -6.77
N GLY A 587 -3.66 6.27 -8.00
CA GLY A 587 -4.71 6.91 -8.78
C GLY A 587 -4.86 8.41 -8.49
N CYS A 588 -3.83 9.08 -7.96
CA CYS A 588 -3.84 10.53 -7.78
C CYS A 588 -4.05 11.27 -9.10
N ASP A 589 -4.42 12.55 -8.97
CA ASP A 589 -4.56 13.48 -10.09
C ASP A 589 -3.35 14.42 -10.18
N ALA A 590 -3.19 15.14 -11.28
CA ALA A 590 -1.99 15.93 -11.56
C ALA A 590 -1.78 17.11 -10.60
N THR A 591 -2.78 17.47 -9.80
CA THR A 591 -2.66 18.51 -8.76
C THR A 591 -1.61 18.13 -7.73
N GLU A 592 -1.58 16.86 -7.31
CA GLU A 592 -0.69 16.39 -6.25
C GLU A 592 0.78 16.46 -6.68
N LEU A 593 1.08 16.03 -7.91
CA LEU A 593 2.43 16.14 -8.50
C LEU A 593 2.82 17.61 -8.70
N PHE A 594 1.88 18.43 -9.19
CA PHE A 594 2.11 19.85 -9.44
C PHE A 594 2.42 20.61 -8.15
N ASP A 595 1.67 20.35 -7.08
CA ASP A 595 1.85 21.01 -5.78
C ASP A 595 3.22 20.68 -5.19
N VAL A 596 3.68 19.42 -5.27
CA VAL A 596 5.04 19.03 -4.84
C VAL A 596 6.11 19.82 -5.60
N LEU A 597 5.95 20.00 -6.92
CA LEU A 597 6.90 20.79 -7.71
C LEU A 597 6.93 22.25 -7.28
N CYS A 598 5.76 22.84 -7.03
CA CYS A 598 5.65 24.20 -6.55
C CYS A 598 6.18 24.38 -5.12
N ASP A 599 6.12 23.35 -4.27
CA ASP A 599 6.66 23.38 -2.92
C ASP A 599 8.19 23.31 -2.92
N ILE A 600 8.78 22.48 -3.80
CA ILE A 600 10.24 22.41 -3.99
C ILE A 600 10.77 23.72 -4.59
N TYR A 601 10.10 24.23 -5.63
CA TYR A 601 10.51 25.46 -6.31
C TYR A 601 9.30 26.38 -6.59
N PRO A 602 9.00 27.29 -5.65
CA PRO A 602 7.92 28.25 -5.82
C PRO A 602 8.22 29.24 -6.94
N THR A 603 7.31 29.37 -7.91
CA THR A 603 7.49 30.28 -9.05
C THR A 603 6.18 30.85 -9.56
N ASP A 604 6.21 32.10 -10.02
CA ASP A 604 5.12 32.76 -10.74
C ASP A 604 5.41 32.85 -12.26
N ASN A 605 6.52 32.25 -12.73
CA ASN A 605 6.92 32.31 -14.13
C ASN A 605 6.01 31.41 -14.99
N PRO A 606 5.25 31.97 -15.96
CA PRO A 606 4.33 31.20 -16.79
C PRO A 606 5.01 30.11 -17.64
N PHE A 607 6.29 30.25 -17.96
CA PHE A 607 7.04 29.22 -18.71
C PHE A 607 7.33 27.99 -17.86
N ILE A 608 7.74 28.19 -16.59
CA ILE A 608 8.01 27.09 -15.66
C ILE A 608 6.70 26.43 -15.23
N LEU A 609 5.70 27.23 -14.86
CA LEU A 609 4.38 26.72 -14.47
C LEU A 609 3.71 25.90 -15.57
N SER A 610 3.85 26.30 -16.84
CA SER A 610 3.31 25.52 -17.96
C SER A 610 3.99 24.15 -18.11
N GLN A 611 5.29 24.04 -17.79
CA GLN A 611 6.02 22.78 -17.81
C GLN A 611 5.67 21.89 -16.62
N TYR A 612 5.55 22.46 -15.41
CA TYR A 612 5.10 21.69 -14.24
C TYR A 612 3.74 21.06 -14.51
N TRP A 613 2.80 21.83 -15.07
CA TRP A 613 1.50 21.30 -15.45
C TRP A 613 1.62 20.21 -16.52
N MET A 614 2.43 20.45 -17.57
CA MET A 614 2.63 19.50 -18.66
C MET A 614 3.17 18.17 -18.13
N ILE A 615 4.30 18.17 -17.43
CA ILE A 615 4.95 16.96 -16.89
C ILE A 615 4.02 16.25 -15.92
N SER A 616 3.43 16.96 -14.96
CA SER A 616 2.48 16.37 -14.00
C SER A 616 1.28 15.70 -14.70
N SER A 617 0.72 16.38 -15.71
CA SER A 617 -0.40 15.84 -16.49
C SER A 617 0.00 14.61 -17.32
N SER A 618 1.20 14.62 -17.92
CA SER A 618 1.74 13.50 -18.70
C SER A 618 2.02 12.30 -17.80
N CYS A 619 2.65 12.47 -16.64
CA CYS A 619 2.84 11.41 -15.64
C CYS A 619 1.51 10.74 -15.29
N VAL A 620 0.46 11.51 -15.01
CA VAL A 620 -0.86 11.00 -14.64
C VAL A 620 -1.63 10.36 -15.81
N LEU A 621 -1.46 10.88 -17.03
CA LEU A 621 -2.19 10.38 -18.21
C LEU A 621 -1.53 9.18 -18.88
N GLU A 622 -0.21 9.07 -18.80
CA GLU A 622 0.59 8.07 -19.52
C GLU A 622 1.02 6.89 -18.66
N THR A 623 1.13 7.06 -17.34
CA THR A 623 1.47 5.96 -16.44
C THR A 623 0.34 4.94 -16.38
N GLY A 624 0.66 3.67 -16.58
CA GLY A 624 -0.26 2.57 -16.38
C GLY A 624 -0.57 2.39 -14.90
N ILE A 625 -1.87 2.34 -14.54
CA ILE A 625 -2.28 2.29 -13.14
C ILE A 625 -3.06 1.00 -12.80
N PRO A 626 -2.97 0.51 -11.55
CA PRO A 626 -3.71 -0.65 -11.08
C PRO A 626 -5.22 -0.54 -11.30
N HIS A 627 -5.81 0.63 -11.05
CA HIS A 627 -7.24 0.89 -11.24
C HIS A 627 -7.75 0.50 -12.65
N LEU A 628 -6.91 0.67 -13.66
CA LEU A 628 -7.21 0.41 -15.08
C LEU A 628 -6.51 -0.85 -15.61
N MET A 629 -6.19 -1.80 -14.72
CA MET A 629 -5.52 -3.06 -15.06
C MET A 629 -4.20 -2.87 -15.84
N GLY A 630 -3.43 -1.84 -15.46
CA GLY A 630 -2.14 -1.49 -16.06
C GLY A 630 -2.23 -0.62 -17.31
N HIS A 631 -3.43 -0.30 -17.79
CA HIS A 631 -3.61 0.73 -18.81
C HIS A 631 -3.40 2.11 -18.22
N SER A 632 -2.88 3.03 -19.03
CA SER A 632 -2.88 4.44 -18.68
C SER A 632 -4.27 5.05 -18.83
N ARG A 633 -4.51 6.23 -18.26
CA ARG A 633 -5.79 6.94 -18.44
C ARG A 633 -6.04 7.27 -19.92
N TYR A 634 -4.98 7.60 -20.65
CA TYR A 634 -5.05 7.87 -22.08
C TYR A 634 -5.31 6.60 -22.90
N GLU A 635 -4.63 5.50 -22.61
CA GLU A 635 -4.88 4.21 -23.28
C GLU A 635 -6.32 3.73 -23.04
N TYR A 636 -6.83 3.86 -21.82
CA TYR A 636 -8.23 3.56 -21.51
C TYR A 636 -9.19 4.40 -22.36
N PHE A 637 -8.91 5.69 -22.52
CA PHE A 637 -9.70 6.57 -23.38
C PHE A 637 -9.68 6.12 -24.84
N GLU A 638 -8.51 5.77 -25.39
CA GLU A 638 -8.40 5.26 -26.76
C GLU A 638 -9.14 3.93 -26.95
N LEU A 639 -9.12 3.06 -25.94
CA LEU A 639 -9.79 1.75 -25.98
C LEU A 639 -11.33 1.86 -25.87
N THR A 640 -11.83 2.75 -25.02
CA THR A 640 -13.25 2.78 -24.66
C THR A 640 -14.01 3.95 -25.29
N GLY A 641 -13.31 4.97 -25.78
CA GLY A 641 -13.87 6.24 -26.21
C GLY A 641 -14.41 7.09 -25.05
N GLN A 642 -14.14 6.72 -23.80
CA GLN A 642 -14.61 7.40 -22.60
C GLN A 642 -13.46 7.65 -21.64
N ARG A 643 -13.51 8.79 -20.93
CA ARG A 643 -12.54 9.07 -19.87
C ARG A 643 -12.77 8.13 -18.70
N PRO A 644 -11.71 7.70 -18.00
CA PRO A 644 -11.85 6.93 -16.77
C PRO A 644 -12.77 7.65 -15.77
N PRO A 645 -13.89 7.03 -15.34
CA PRO A 645 -14.79 7.63 -14.36
C PRO A 645 -14.07 7.81 -13.02
N GLU A 646 -14.23 8.97 -12.36
CA GLU A 646 -13.66 9.27 -11.03
C GLU A 646 -12.12 9.24 -10.94
N LEU A 647 -11.44 9.19 -12.09
CA LEU A 647 -9.98 9.38 -12.20
C LEU A 647 -9.68 10.55 -13.16
N PRO A 648 -10.09 11.79 -12.81
CA PRO A 648 -9.89 12.95 -13.68
C PRO A 648 -8.40 13.31 -13.80
N ILE A 649 -8.06 14.18 -14.77
CA ILE A 649 -6.70 14.75 -14.85
C ILE A 649 -6.42 15.61 -13.62
N THR A 650 -7.38 16.42 -13.19
CA THR A 650 -7.31 17.24 -11.95
C THR A 650 -8.67 17.30 -11.28
N LYS A 651 -8.70 17.43 -9.94
CA LYS A 651 -9.94 17.76 -9.22
C LYS A 651 -10.36 19.18 -9.58
N PHE A 652 -11.47 19.32 -10.30
CA PHE A 652 -12.02 20.63 -10.63
C PHE A 652 -12.61 21.31 -9.38
N GLY A 653 -11.74 21.98 -8.63
CA GLY A 653 -12.07 22.88 -7.53
C GLY A 653 -11.92 22.29 -6.13
N THR A 654 -10.71 22.35 -5.56
CA THR A 654 -10.52 22.48 -4.11
C THR A 654 -9.21 23.19 -3.78
N ASN A 655 -9.33 24.29 -3.03
CA ASN A 655 -8.35 24.84 -2.07
C ASN A 655 -7.00 25.42 -2.56
N GLY A 656 -7.06 26.47 -3.39
CA GLY A 656 -5.95 27.42 -3.51
C GLY A 656 -6.26 28.49 -4.54
N LYS A 657 -6.36 29.77 -4.11
CA LYS A 657 -6.73 30.97 -4.89
C LYS A 657 -7.24 30.72 -6.33
N LYS A 658 -8.57 30.65 -6.48
CA LYS A 658 -9.27 30.71 -7.77
C LYS A 658 -8.83 31.94 -8.59
N SER A 659 -7.83 31.82 -9.45
CA SER A 659 -7.62 32.77 -10.54
C SER A 659 -8.68 32.49 -11.62
N LYS A 660 -9.92 32.90 -11.38
CA LYS A 660 -10.96 32.83 -12.42
C LYS A 660 -10.67 33.88 -13.49
N GLY A 661 -10.56 33.45 -14.74
CA GLY A 661 -10.46 34.35 -15.90
C GLY A 661 -9.37 33.93 -16.88
N PRO A 662 -9.11 34.75 -17.91
CA PRO A 662 -8.10 34.45 -18.92
C PRO A 662 -6.66 34.42 -18.38
N LYS A 663 -6.43 34.62 -17.08
CA LYS A 663 -5.13 34.51 -16.40
C LYS A 663 -5.05 33.33 -15.41
N ALA A 664 -5.96 32.35 -15.52
CA ALA A 664 -5.97 31.17 -14.66
C ALA A 664 -4.77 30.25 -14.95
N HIS A 665 -4.28 29.54 -13.92
CA HIS A 665 -3.32 28.44 -14.15
C HIS A 665 -3.95 27.33 -15.00
N LEU A 666 -3.15 26.63 -15.82
CA LEU A 666 -3.62 25.55 -16.70
C LEU A 666 -4.30 24.42 -15.91
N LEU A 667 -3.82 24.12 -14.70
CA LEU A 667 -4.39 23.13 -13.78
C LEU A 667 -5.87 23.42 -13.42
N ASN A 668 -6.26 24.70 -13.48
CA ASN A 668 -7.60 25.18 -13.15
C ASN A 668 -8.52 25.27 -14.39
N PHE A 669 -8.08 24.84 -15.57
CA PHE A 669 -8.93 24.80 -16.76
C PHE A 669 -9.95 23.66 -16.68
N PRO A 670 -11.14 23.81 -17.28
CA PRO A 670 -12.10 22.72 -17.38
C PRO A 670 -11.44 21.46 -17.92
N GLU A 671 -11.80 20.29 -17.40
CA GLU A 671 -11.14 19.03 -17.76
C GLU A 671 -11.15 18.79 -19.27
N ASP A 672 -12.26 19.08 -19.98
CA ASP A 672 -12.32 18.99 -21.44
C ASP A 672 -11.25 19.82 -22.16
N ILE A 673 -10.91 20.96 -21.59
CA ILE A 673 -9.85 21.82 -22.09
C ILE A 673 -8.48 21.25 -21.76
N GLN A 674 -8.27 20.74 -20.55
CA GLN A 674 -7.00 20.11 -20.18
C GLN A 674 -6.67 18.91 -21.08
N TRP A 675 -7.66 18.06 -21.39
CA TRP A 675 -7.50 16.96 -22.36
C TRP A 675 -7.13 17.48 -23.76
N GLU A 676 -7.80 18.52 -24.25
CA GLU A 676 -7.46 19.14 -25.54
C GLU A 676 -6.01 19.66 -25.55
N LEU A 677 -5.57 20.27 -24.45
CA LEU A 677 -4.20 20.76 -24.30
C LEU A 677 -3.17 19.64 -24.25
N TYR A 678 -3.46 18.54 -23.56
CA TYR A 678 -2.61 17.36 -23.54
C TYR A 678 -2.51 16.71 -24.93
N GLU A 679 -3.64 16.51 -25.62
CA GLU A 679 -3.64 15.93 -26.97
C GLU A 679 -2.81 16.75 -27.96
N LEU A 680 -2.79 18.08 -27.81
CA LEU A 680 -1.99 18.98 -28.65
C LEU A 680 -0.48 18.74 -28.52
N GLN A 681 -0.01 18.06 -27.47
CA GLN A 681 1.43 17.81 -27.22
C GLN A 681 1.88 16.39 -27.59
N LEU A 682 0.96 15.50 -28.00
CA LEU A 682 1.29 14.12 -28.34
C LEU A 682 2.05 14.00 -29.68
N THR A 683 3.39 14.04 -29.59
CA THR A 683 4.33 14.16 -30.70
C THR A 683 4.15 13.13 -31.81
N ASP A 684 3.77 11.89 -31.48
CA ASP A 684 3.55 10.83 -32.46
C ASP A 684 2.31 11.03 -33.34
N LYS A 685 1.28 11.73 -32.84
CA LYS A 685 0.08 12.08 -33.63
C LYS A 685 0.28 13.37 -34.45
N MET A 686 1.35 14.13 -34.20
CA MET A 686 1.58 15.46 -34.80
C MET A 686 2.30 15.45 -36.16
N LYS A 687 3.17 14.46 -36.42
CA LYS A 687 4.11 14.49 -37.57
C LYS A 687 3.43 14.71 -38.94
N ASP A 688 2.22 14.19 -39.13
CA ASP A 688 1.45 14.29 -40.39
C ASP A 688 0.28 15.29 -40.33
N LYS A 689 0.10 15.99 -39.20
CA LYS A 689 -1.08 16.83 -38.91
C LYS A 689 -0.76 18.22 -38.35
N LYS A 690 0.48 18.69 -38.52
CA LYS A 690 0.95 19.97 -37.95
C LYS A 690 0.03 21.16 -38.24
N GLU A 691 -0.56 21.27 -39.44
CA GLU A 691 -1.49 22.37 -39.75
C GLU A 691 -2.82 22.28 -38.99
N GLU A 692 -3.35 21.07 -38.77
CA GLU A 692 -4.56 20.82 -37.99
C GLU A 692 -4.33 21.20 -36.52
N TYR A 693 -3.21 20.74 -35.95
CA TYR A 693 -2.82 21.03 -34.57
C TYR A 693 -2.56 22.53 -34.37
N ALA A 694 -1.89 23.17 -35.33
CA ALA A 694 -1.69 24.62 -35.29
C ALA A 694 -3.01 25.41 -35.33
N GLN A 695 -4.02 24.94 -36.06
CA GLN A 695 -5.35 25.55 -36.07
C GLN A 695 -6.08 25.37 -34.73
N ARG A 696 -6.03 24.17 -34.15
CA ARG A 696 -6.57 23.88 -32.81
C ARG A 696 -5.92 24.78 -31.74
N ALA A 697 -4.58 24.90 -31.77
CA ALA A 697 -3.81 25.81 -30.92
C ALA A 697 -4.27 27.28 -31.07
N GLU A 698 -4.48 27.76 -32.31
CA GLU A 698 -4.99 29.11 -32.55
C GLU A 698 -6.42 29.31 -32.00
N VAL A 699 -7.30 28.31 -32.13
CA VAL A 699 -8.64 28.35 -31.53
C VAL A 699 -8.53 28.51 -30.01
N MET A 700 -7.63 27.78 -29.38
CA MET A 700 -7.36 27.86 -27.94
C MET A 700 -6.83 29.22 -27.50
N LEU A 701 -5.84 29.76 -28.22
CA LEU A 701 -5.28 31.09 -27.98
C LEU A 701 -6.32 32.21 -28.15
N ASN A 702 -7.24 32.07 -29.11
CA ASN A 702 -8.34 33.02 -29.29
C ASN A 702 -9.39 32.93 -28.17
N LYS A 703 -9.61 31.74 -27.61
CA LYS A 703 -10.52 31.52 -26.47
C LYS A 703 -9.95 32.09 -25.17
N TYR A 704 -8.63 31.99 -24.97
CA TYR A 704 -7.93 32.49 -23.77
C TYR A 704 -6.81 33.48 -24.13
N PRO A 705 -7.15 34.66 -24.66
CA PRO A 705 -6.19 35.56 -25.31
C PRO A 705 -5.26 36.31 -24.37
N GLU A 706 -5.42 36.18 -23.05
CA GLU A 706 -4.56 36.81 -22.03
C GLU A 706 -3.84 35.78 -21.15
N ASN A 707 -3.92 34.48 -21.47
CA ASN A 707 -3.35 33.43 -20.65
C ASN A 707 -1.87 33.23 -20.99
N LEU A 708 -0.98 33.57 -20.05
CA LEU A 708 0.45 33.54 -20.28
C LEU A 708 1.01 32.11 -20.31
N GLU A 709 0.53 31.20 -19.47
CA GLU A 709 0.95 29.79 -19.47
C GLU A 709 0.53 29.06 -20.76
N LEU A 710 -0.69 29.33 -21.25
CA LEU A 710 -1.14 28.82 -22.54
C LEU A 710 -0.27 29.37 -23.68
N MET A 711 0.10 30.66 -23.64
CA MET A 711 0.99 31.22 -24.65
C MET A 711 2.39 30.60 -24.59
N ALA A 712 2.93 30.39 -23.38
CA ALA A 712 4.20 29.71 -23.17
C ALA A 712 4.18 28.31 -23.81
N MET A 713 3.21 27.48 -23.44
CA MET A 713 3.07 26.13 -23.99
C MET A 713 2.89 26.11 -25.52
N MET A 714 2.20 27.10 -26.10
CA MET A 714 2.01 27.19 -27.55
C MET A 714 3.26 27.71 -28.29
N VAL A 715 4.16 28.43 -27.63
CA VAL A 715 5.45 28.79 -28.21
C VAL A 715 6.22 27.52 -28.57
N ASP A 716 6.23 26.51 -27.70
CA ASP A 716 6.90 25.21 -27.94
C ASP A 716 6.31 24.42 -29.04
N LEU A 717 4.99 24.29 -29.01
CA LEU A 717 4.26 23.58 -30.03
C LEU A 717 4.59 24.15 -31.42
N PHE A 718 4.56 25.49 -31.55
CA PHE A 718 4.89 26.14 -32.81
C PHE A 718 6.37 26.03 -33.19
N LEU A 719 7.29 26.02 -32.22
CA LEU A 719 8.71 25.78 -32.49
C LEU A 719 8.97 24.35 -32.97
N ALA A 720 8.34 23.36 -32.35
CA ALA A 720 8.37 21.96 -32.78
C ALA A 720 7.85 21.78 -34.21
N PHE A 721 6.94 22.65 -34.67
CA PHE A 721 6.42 22.68 -36.04
C PHE A 721 7.21 23.59 -37.00
N ASP A 722 8.35 24.16 -36.58
CA ASP A 722 9.14 25.17 -37.31
C ASP A 722 8.32 26.41 -37.72
N MET A 723 7.24 26.72 -36.97
CA MET A 723 6.38 27.90 -37.16
C MET A 723 6.89 29.11 -36.36
N LYS A 724 8.17 29.47 -36.57
CA LYS A 724 8.90 30.49 -35.80
C LYS A 724 8.19 31.85 -35.72
N ASP A 725 7.52 32.27 -36.79
CA ASP A 725 6.80 33.56 -36.81
C ASP A 725 5.63 33.59 -35.81
N LYS A 726 4.94 32.46 -35.62
CA LYS A 726 3.86 32.34 -34.63
C LYS A 726 4.42 32.38 -33.20
N SER A 727 5.50 31.64 -32.94
CA SER A 727 6.20 31.68 -31.66
C SER A 727 6.67 33.09 -31.30
N LYS A 728 7.31 33.79 -32.25
CA LYS A 728 7.74 35.20 -32.05
C LYS A 728 6.58 36.13 -31.77
N PHE A 729 5.46 35.96 -32.48
CA PHE A 729 4.25 36.74 -32.25
C PHE A 729 3.72 36.55 -30.82
N LEU A 730 3.65 35.31 -30.33
CA LEU A 730 3.23 35.02 -28.96
C LEU A 730 4.19 35.60 -27.93
N LEU A 731 5.50 35.44 -28.10
CA LEU A 731 6.51 36.02 -27.20
C LEU A 731 6.37 37.55 -27.10
N HIS A 732 6.21 38.25 -28.23
CA HIS A 732 5.95 39.69 -28.22
C HIS A 732 4.64 40.06 -27.51
N ARG A 733 3.60 39.23 -27.66
CA ARG A 733 2.31 39.42 -26.98
C ARG A 733 2.45 39.21 -25.47
N MET A 734 3.14 38.17 -25.02
CA MET A 734 3.41 37.89 -23.61
C MET A 734 4.13 39.08 -22.95
N LYS A 735 5.21 39.56 -23.56
CA LYS A 735 5.95 40.76 -23.11
C LYS A 735 5.08 42.02 -23.01
N LYS A 736 4.05 42.14 -23.86
CA LYS A 736 3.11 43.26 -23.81
C LYS A 736 2.09 43.12 -22.68
N LEU A 737 1.65 41.90 -22.41
CA LEU A 737 0.69 41.58 -21.34
C LEU A 737 1.34 41.62 -19.96
N ASP A 738 2.60 41.22 -19.87
CA ASP A 738 3.42 41.30 -18.68
C ASP A 738 4.85 41.74 -19.03
N SER A 739 5.18 42.97 -18.63
CA SER A 739 6.48 43.56 -18.89
C SER A 739 7.62 42.93 -18.09
N SER A 740 7.33 42.22 -16.99
CA SER A 740 8.34 41.53 -16.18
C SER A 740 9.07 40.45 -16.99
N LEU A 741 8.38 39.83 -17.96
CA LEU A 741 8.90 38.81 -18.87
C LEU A 741 9.84 39.37 -19.96
N SER A 742 10.16 40.68 -19.96
CA SER A 742 10.91 41.30 -21.05
C SER A 742 12.29 40.69 -21.27
N THR A 743 13.01 40.36 -20.20
CA THR A 743 14.36 39.78 -20.28
C THR A 743 14.30 38.40 -20.92
N GLU A 744 13.44 37.54 -20.37
CA GLU A 744 13.14 36.18 -20.82
C GLU A 744 12.77 36.13 -22.31
N VAL A 745 11.73 36.89 -22.68
CA VAL A 745 11.22 36.96 -24.05
C VAL A 745 12.30 37.44 -25.03
N ASN A 746 13.06 38.47 -24.67
CA ASN A 746 14.12 38.97 -25.56
C ASN A 746 15.22 37.93 -25.78
N ARG A 747 15.51 37.09 -24.79
CA ARG A 747 16.50 36.01 -24.92
C ARG A 747 15.97 34.90 -25.83
N MET A 748 14.74 34.45 -25.63
CA MET A 748 14.10 33.46 -26.50
C MET A 748 14.04 33.92 -27.96
N LEU A 749 13.66 35.18 -28.21
CA LEU A 749 13.65 35.74 -29.56
C LEU A 749 15.03 35.67 -30.23
N LYS A 750 16.10 35.99 -29.49
CA LYS A 750 17.48 35.87 -29.99
C LYS A 750 17.88 34.43 -30.29
N MET A 751 17.46 33.46 -29.47
CA MET A 751 17.72 32.04 -29.70
C MET A 751 17.03 31.58 -30.98
N ILE A 752 15.73 31.90 -31.13
CA ILE A 752 14.95 31.58 -32.33
C ILE A 752 15.59 32.19 -33.59
N ASP A 753 16.07 33.44 -33.51
CA ASP A 753 16.78 34.10 -34.62
C ASP A 753 18.09 33.41 -35.00
N LYS A 754 18.78 32.80 -34.03
CA LYS A 754 19.98 31.99 -34.24
C LYS A 754 19.68 30.56 -34.70
N GLY A 755 18.40 30.19 -34.85
CA GLY A 755 17.98 28.83 -35.17
C GLY A 755 18.08 27.85 -34.00
N ILE A 756 18.25 28.37 -32.79
CA ILE A 756 18.25 27.59 -31.55
C ILE A 756 16.81 27.52 -31.04
N ILE A 757 16.32 26.33 -30.72
CA ILE A 757 15.02 26.16 -30.05
C ILE A 757 15.24 26.54 -28.58
N PRO A 758 14.55 27.57 -28.05
CA PRO A 758 14.59 27.88 -26.63
C PRO A 758 14.20 26.64 -25.81
N ASN A 759 15.08 26.22 -24.91
CA ASN A 759 14.72 25.39 -23.78
C ASN A 759 14.53 26.33 -22.58
N TYR A 760 13.40 26.25 -21.88
CA TYR A 760 12.99 27.25 -20.89
C TYR A 760 13.83 27.27 -19.63
N ILE A 761 14.60 26.23 -19.40
CA ILE A 761 15.32 26.09 -18.14
C ILE A 761 16.79 25.68 -18.34
N ASP A 762 17.25 25.64 -19.60
CA ASP A 762 18.69 25.56 -19.88
C ASP A 762 19.42 26.83 -19.38
N SER A 763 20.13 26.64 -18.25
CA SER A 763 21.24 27.31 -17.54
C SER A 763 21.71 28.74 -17.88
N GLU A 764 21.25 29.34 -18.96
CA GLU A 764 21.58 30.70 -19.36
C GLU A 764 20.39 31.68 -19.19
N LEU A 765 19.20 31.24 -18.73
CA LEU A 765 18.03 32.12 -18.44
C LEU A 765 18.10 32.55 -16.95
N PRO A 766 17.61 33.75 -16.59
CA PRO A 766 18.10 34.61 -15.50
C PRO A 766 17.79 34.14 -14.07
N PHE A 767 17.53 32.85 -13.85
CA PHE A 767 17.28 32.27 -12.52
C PHE A 767 18.58 31.90 -11.78
N HIS A 768 19.72 31.96 -12.47
CA HIS A 768 21.04 31.96 -11.84
C HIS A 768 21.55 33.39 -11.65
N ASP A 769 21.50 33.85 -10.41
CA ASP A 769 22.37 34.93 -9.93
C ASP A 769 23.81 34.40 -9.89
N ASP A 770 24.43 34.13 -11.05
CA ASP A 770 25.87 34.23 -11.18
C ASP A 770 26.33 34.39 -12.64
N VAL A 771 27.30 35.29 -12.77
CA VAL A 771 27.82 35.86 -13.99
C VAL A 771 28.81 34.87 -14.63
N ASN A 772 28.61 34.45 -15.89
CA ASN A 772 29.59 34.53 -16.99
C ASN A 772 29.31 33.55 -18.15
N ASP A 773 29.53 34.08 -19.36
CA ASP A 773 29.86 33.39 -20.61
C ASP A 773 28.81 32.52 -21.33
N PHE A 774 28.03 33.24 -22.14
CA PHE A 774 27.75 32.85 -23.53
C PHE A 774 29.04 32.33 -24.21
N ASN A 775 29.12 31.03 -24.50
CA ASN A 775 30.09 30.49 -25.47
C ASN A 775 29.41 29.49 -26.41
N LEU A 776 28.75 30.04 -27.43
CA LEU A 776 28.55 29.37 -28.72
C LEU A 776 29.68 29.83 -29.65
N TRP A 777 30.25 28.88 -30.41
CA TRP A 777 31.26 28.98 -31.49
C TRP A 777 32.72 28.62 -31.15
N GLY A 778 33.16 27.42 -31.56
CA GLY A 778 34.52 27.18 -32.07
C GLY A 778 35.26 25.98 -31.51
N GLU A 779 35.54 24.99 -32.37
CA GLU A 779 36.55 23.96 -32.15
C GLU A 779 37.94 24.55 -31.84
N ASP A 780 38.68 23.86 -30.97
CA ASP A 780 40.14 23.63 -30.93
C ASP A 780 40.79 23.85 -29.55
N ASP A 781 41.50 22.79 -29.10
CA ASP A 781 42.50 22.68 -28.05
C ASP A 781 42.90 23.98 -27.33
N PHE A 782 42.72 24.07 -25.99
CA PHE A 782 43.74 24.61 -25.07
C PHE A 782 43.43 24.24 -23.61
N ASP A 783 44.36 23.52 -22.97
CA ASP A 783 44.52 23.46 -21.51
C ASP A 783 44.48 24.89 -20.93
N VAL A 784 43.48 25.21 -20.09
CA VAL A 784 43.50 26.43 -19.27
C VAL A 784 43.48 26.04 -17.80
N VAL A 785 44.66 26.20 -17.19
CA VAL A 785 44.95 26.09 -15.77
C VAL A 785 44.02 27.02 -14.98
N GLN A 786 43.16 26.47 -14.11
CA GLN A 786 42.43 27.27 -13.12
C GLN A 786 43.41 28.05 -12.24
N GLN A 787 43.29 29.38 -12.23
CA GLN A 787 44.00 30.19 -11.23
C GLN A 787 43.17 30.28 -9.94
N PRO A 788 43.80 30.13 -8.76
CA PRO A 788 43.10 30.15 -7.48
C PRO A 788 42.52 31.54 -7.17
N VAL A 789 41.27 31.55 -6.74
CA VAL A 789 40.55 32.75 -6.28
C VAL A 789 41.25 33.36 -5.06
N VAL A 790 41.74 34.60 -5.19
CA VAL A 790 42.29 35.39 -4.09
C VAL A 790 41.16 36.17 -3.43
N ARG A 791 40.89 35.90 -2.15
CA ARG A 791 39.86 36.59 -1.37
C ARG A 791 40.30 38.01 -1.03
N GLU A 792 39.43 39.00 -1.25
CA GLU A 792 39.73 40.43 -0.96
C GLU A 792 39.85 40.72 0.55
N HIS A 793 39.37 39.82 1.42
CA HIS A 793 39.52 39.93 2.87
C HIS A 793 40.07 38.64 3.51
N PRO A 794 40.94 38.74 4.53
CA PRO A 794 41.48 37.58 5.21
C PRO A 794 40.36 36.79 5.91
N LYS A 795 40.35 35.47 5.70
CA LYS A 795 39.40 34.56 6.33
C LYS A 795 39.52 34.66 7.86
N ILE A 796 38.47 35.15 8.53
CA ILE A 796 38.44 35.26 9.99
C ILE A 796 38.38 33.85 10.58
N GLY A 797 39.40 33.47 11.35
CA GLY A 797 39.47 32.19 12.00
C GLY A 797 38.53 32.10 13.20
N ARG A 798 38.06 30.89 13.51
CA ARG A 798 37.16 30.61 14.66
C ARG A 798 37.69 31.18 16.01
N ASN A 799 39.00 31.33 16.17
CA ASN A 799 39.62 31.82 17.40
C ASN A 799 40.03 33.31 17.36
N ASP A 800 39.84 34.00 16.25
CA ASP A 800 40.22 35.40 16.07
C ASP A 800 39.22 36.34 16.77
N PRO A 801 39.62 37.60 17.07
CA PRO A 801 38.71 38.59 17.63
C PRO A 801 37.49 38.79 16.72
N CYS A 802 36.30 38.75 17.30
CA CYS A 802 35.06 38.87 16.54
C CYS A 802 34.91 40.29 15.96
N PRO A 803 34.56 40.44 14.66
CA PRO A 803 34.50 41.75 13.98
C PRO A 803 33.46 42.71 14.55
N CYS A 804 32.43 42.20 15.24
CA CYS A 804 31.39 43.02 15.88
C CYS A 804 31.89 43.89 17.05
N GLY A 805 33.19 43.85 17.38
CA GLY A 805 33.80 44.70 18.41
C GLY A 805 33.59 44.21 19.85
N SER A 806 33.03 43.01 20.05
CA SER A 806 32.72 42.48 21.38
C SER A 806 33.93 42.09 22.24
N GLY A 807 35.14 42.09 21.67
CA GLY A 807 36.38 41.67 22.34
C GLY A 807 36.49 40.15 22.60
N LYS A 808 35.50 39.34 22.20
CA LYS A 808 35.48 37.88 22.32
C LYS A 808 35.96 37.19 21.04
N LYS A 809 36.35 35.92 21.13
CA LYS A 809 36.71 35.08 19.96
C LYS A 809 35.48 34.82 19.08
N PHE A 810 35.64 34.80 17.76
CA PHE A 810 34.55 34.66 16.77
C PHE A 810 33.61 33.47 17.07
N LYS A 811 34.17 32.30 17.38
CA LYS A 811 33.41 31.09 17.74
C LYS A 811 32.54 31.18 18.99
N LYS A 812 32.79 32.17 19.86
CA LYS A 812 32.04 32.38 21.10
C LYS A 812 31.16 33.63 21.04
N CYS A 813 31.00 34.21 19.84
CA CYS A 813 30.25 35.44 19.64
C CYS A 813 29.25 35.33 18.49
N CYS A 814 29.69 35.59 17.25
CA CYS A 814 28.79 35.69 16.09
C CYS A 814 28.76 34.42 15.24
N MET A 815 29.64 33.46 15.50
CA MET A 815 29.61 32.17 14.82
C MET A 815 28.41 31.35 15.34
N GLY A 816 27.32 31.33 14.56
CA GLY A 816 26.03 30.71 14.91
C GLY A 816 24.91 31.69 15.29
N LYS A 817 24.99 32.96 14.86
CA LYS A 817 23.94 33.96 15.09
C LYS A 817 23.42 34.65 13.81
N GLU A 818 23.85 34.23 12.62
CA GLU A 818 23.42 34.79 11.32
C GLU A 818 23.57 36.32 11.19
N ILE A 819 24.58 36.93 11.82
CA ILE A 819 24.79 38.41 11.74
C ILE A 819 25.82 38.79 10.67
N TYR A 820 26.46 37.81 10.00
CA TYR A 820 27.47 38.06 8.96
C TYR A 820 27.51 36.92 7.93
N ASP A 821 26.36 36.63 7.32
CA ASP A 821 26.33 36.17 5.92
C ASP A 821 25.75 37.31 5.08
#